data_AF-A0A5B8WCC8-F1
#
_entry.id   AF-A0A5B8WCC8-F1
#
_cell.length_a   1.000
_cell.length_b   1.000
_cell.length_c   1.000
_cell.angle_alpha   90.00
_cell.angle_beta   90.00
_cell.angle_gamma   90.00
#
_symmetry.space_group_name_H-M   'P 1'
#
loop_
_entity.id
_entity.type
_entity.pdbx_description
1 polymer ?
#
loop_
_entity_poly.entity_id
_entity_poly.type
_entity_poly.pdbx_seq_one_letter_code
_entity_poly.pdbx_strand_id
1 'polypeptide(L)'
;MKSTLLFTHDDRLKNRPVSFKEVDEQALHAIVQAAVNVELFTIPLYMTSLYSLQGMHEINSKGNNFYLGRTWPGMAATAKPATANEKAFNAVFSVFVAEMLHLQIVSNLAKVVGYDPKFTCEPLQDEETYAWKCYGDDKTILPHILDFKDCVAPFDKVKVKTGAMNKEQVRLFLAIEQTETDAEKVINPDKIDKYSKKAPFDSWKPGTDLPLFGSIGNMYLQLWNYLSISYTDGVTLWDIVFEKGKGGGDVAVQKEIFNPERLDPKTEPDPKNPGDDEYPGIATSIQNTESEAALLDAMNMINGITDQGEGGGVIKQILDRMNKSKGAHQHVNLSAVQDQFRPSCPVLKNKYPSYTATGADAPSAKADARDTFGKMDHYETFAFVMNLLMEGQIETWDQWHAKGNSWSATSLQTAAYDPSHNPQLPASGDIAGALNRLKLNDADAKNFELFSRASTGAIAGVTKVLNDYFKNPKTQFPYPSMGGSGDRMSICWAVFGKAPDISLGITSPHDKPIDRTQHLYHACQGMSLDDVLKDNPETCATTAIYHTCKGSNDCKTEGGCGFVQKTTGGGLCGGKATAFYKTQPGWPAANALPFSPPADNACKALGGCAVPISASQMYPAVKDGEEYRMQLYDFGSKPDFKPKSFGILDYEKGELVYDVAWKAYRAVLEKRGLPVPEKPKPSDLRLAFPPST
;
A
#
# COMPACT_ATOMS: atom_id res chain seq x y z
N MET A 1 33.05 -32.85 5.28
CA MET A 1 32.34 -31.62 5.69
C MET A 1 30.86 -31.84 5.43
N LYS A 2 29.99 -31.50 6.38
CA LYS A 2 28.54 -31.49 6.13
C LYS A 2 28.28 -30.40 5.07
N SER A 3 27.50 -30.70 4.04
CA SER A 3 27.06 -29.68 3.07
C SER A 3 26.36 -28.56 3.86
N THR A 4 26.60 -27.31 3.49
CA THR A 4 25.99 -26.14 4.14
C THR A 4 25.61 -25.09 3.10
N LEU A 5 24.60 -24.28 3.41
CA LEU A 5 24.18 -23.14 2.59
C LEU A 5 24.96 -21.86 2.94
N LEU A 6 25.78 -21.88 4.00
CA LEU A 6 26.55 -20.74 4.45
C LEU A 6 27.80 -20.51 3.60
N PHE A 7 28.29 -19.28 3.57
CA PHE A 7 29.52 -18.89 2.84
C PHE A 7 30.81 -19.32 3.54
N THR A 8 31.02 -20.63 3.73
CA THR A 8 32.22 -21.22 4.34
C THR A 8 33.48 -21.17 3.48
N HIS A 9 33.46 -20.55 2.31
CA HIS A 9 34.67 -20.23 1.55
C HIS A 9 35.30 -18.89 1.97
N ASP A 10 34.56 -18.04 2.70
CA ASP A 10 35.01 -16.70 3.10
C ASP A 10 35.48 -16.69 4.56
N ASP A 11 36.79 -16.51 4.78
CA ASP A 11 37.38 -16.60 6.12
C ASP A 11 36.95 -15.45 7.04
N ARG A 12 36.47 -14.33 6.50
CA ARG A 12 35.96 -13.18 7.30
C ARG A 12 34.70 -13.54 8.10
N LEU A 13 33.97 -14.56 7.63
CA LEU A 13 32.70 -14.99 8.20
C LEU A 13 32.88 -16.14 9.19
N LYS A 14 34.12 -16.64 9.41
CA LYS A 14 34.39 -17.80 10.26
C LYS A 14 35.07 -17.40 11.55
N ASN A 15 34.88 -18.24 12.57
CA ASN A 15 35.59 -18.14 13.86
C ASN A 15 35.51 -16.73 14.46
N ARG A 16 34.40 -16.03 14.24
CA ARG A 16 34.20 -14.68 14.78
C ARG A 16 34.12 -14.77 16.31
N PRO A 17 34.77 -13.87 17.07
CA PRO A 17 34.72 -13.96 18.53
C PRO A 17 33.28 -13.86 19.05
N VAL A 18 32.92 -14.69 20.03
CA VAL A 18 31.56 -14.71 20.61
C VAL A 18 31.11 -13.37 21.19
N SER A 19 32.04 -12.48 21.53
CA SER A 19 31.75 -11.11 21.99
C SER A 19 31.04 -10.25 20.94
N PHE A 20 31.04 -10.64 19.66
CA PHE A 20 30.37 -9.90 18.59
C PHE A 20 28.92 -10.33 18.35
N LYS A 21 28.42 -11.40 18.99
CA LYS A 21 27.08 -11.95 18.73
C LYS A 21 25.97 -10.90 18.78
N GLU A 22 25.96 -10.07 19.83
CA GLU A 22 24.92 -9.06 20.03
C GLU A 22 24.99 -7.93 18.99
N VAL A 23 26.20 -7.44 18.68
CA VAL A 23 26.35 -6.35 17.69
C VAL A 23 26.08 -6.85 16.27
N ASP A 24 26.45 -8.09 15.94
CA ASP A 24 26.16 -8.67 14.62
C ASP A 24 24.66 -8.93 14.43
N GLU A 25 23.95 -9.35 15.47
CA GLU A 25 22.49 -9.46 15.48
C GLU A 25 21.83 -8.09 15.26
N GLN A 26 22.27 -7.06 15.98
CA GLN A 26 21.75 -5.70 15.83
C GLN A 26 22.06 -5.11 14.45
N ALA A 27 23.22 -5.44 13.86
CA ALA A 27 23.57 -5.05 12.51
C ALA A 27 22.68 -5.77 11.48
N LEU A 28 22.43 -7.07 11.65
CA LEU A 28 21.49 -7.82 10.81
C LEU A 28 20.08 -7.22 10.88
N HIS A 29 19.58 -6.90 12.07
CA HIS A 29 18.29 -6.24 12.27
C HIS A 29 18.22 -4.88 11.57
N ALA A 30 19.30 -4.09 11.65
CA ALA A 30 19.39 -2.81 10.96
C ALA A 30 19.34 -2.99 9.43
N ILE A 31 20.05 -3.98 8.86
CA ILE A 31 20.04 -4.26 7.41
C ILE A 31 18.66 -4.74 6.96
N VAL A 32 18.02 -5.62 7.73
CA VAL A 32 16.66 -6.08 7.44
C VAL A 32 15.65 -4.93 7.49
N GLN A 33 15.77 -4.01 8.46
CA GLN A 33 14.95 -2.80 8.47
C GLN A 33 15.27 -1.87 7.29
N ALA A 34 16.53 -1.76 6.86
CA ALA A 34 16.90 -1.04 5.64
C ALA A 34 16.23 -1.63 4.40
N ALA A 35 16.14 -2.96 4.32
CA ALA A 35 15.42 -3.65 3.27
C ALA A 35 13.91 -3.36 3.33
N VAL A 36 13.26 -3.46 4.51
CA VAL A 36 11.87 -3.01 4.68
C VAL A 36 11.67 -1.56 4.22
N ASN A 37 12.64 -0.68 4.49
CA ASN A 37 12.55 0.72 4.11
C ASN A 37 12.63 0.92 2.59
N VAL A 38 13.51 0.20 1.88
CA VAL A 38 13.63 0.39 0.43
C VAL A 38 12.39 -0.13 -0.31
N GLU A 39 11.87 -1.30 0.07
CA GLU A 39 10.62 -1.84 -0.49
C GLU A 39 9.41 -0.95 -0.16
N LEU A 40 9.38 -0.33 1.02
CA LEU A 40 8.30 0.61 1.36
C LEU A 40 8.45 1.95 0.63
N PHE A 41 9.68 2.37 0.34
CA PHE A 41 9.98 3.60 -0.36
C PHE A 41 9.48 3.54 -1.81
N THR A 42 9.77 2.48 -2.56
CA THR A 42 9.37 2.34 -3.98
C THR A 42 7.85 2.43 -4.20
N ILE A 43 7.04 1.91 -3.26
CA ILE A 43 5.56 1.86 -3.37
C ILE A 43 4.92 3.23 -3.68
N PRO A 44 5.01 4.27 -2.81
CA PRO A 44 4.42 5.59 -3.10
C PRO A 44 5.11 6.31 -4.26
N LEU A 45 6.40 6.04 -4.52
CA LEU A 45 7.14 6.61 -5.64
C LEU A 45 6.56 6.14 -6.99
N TYR A 46 6.40 4.83 -7.15
CA TYR A 46 5.85 4.20 -8.36
C TYR A 46 4.36 4.49 -8.49
N MET A 47 3.60 4.42 -7.39
CA MET A 47 2.18 4.74 -7.36
C MET A 47 1.91 6.19 -7.80
N THR A 48 2.70 7.17 -7.34
CA THR A 48 2.50 8.57 -7.72
C THR A 48 2.65 8.77 -9.23
N SER A 49 3.65 8.11 -9.83
CA SER A 49 3.92 8.23 -11.27
C SER A 49 2.92 7.45 -12.10
N LEU A 50 2.52 6.25 -11.65
CA LEU A 50 1.48 5.43 -12.26
C LEU A 50 0.18 6.22 -12.47
N TYR A 51 -0.28 6.92 -11.43
CA TYR A 51 -1.52 7.69 -11.47
C TYR A 51 -1.40 9.07 -12.15
N SER A 52 -0.19 9.46 -12.55
CA SER A 52 0.01 10.66 -13.37
C SER A 52 -0.36 10.44 -14.85
N LEU A 53 -0.43 9.18 -15.30
CA LEU A 53 -0.85 8.83 -16.66
C LEU A 53 -2.28 9.34 -16.88
N GLN A 54 -2.47 10.10 -17.95
CA GLN A 54 -3.77 10.65 -18.30
C GLN A 54 -4.71 9.52 -18.73
N GLY A 55 -5.90 9.48 -18.16
CA GLY A 55 -6.91 8.52 -18.60
C GLY A 55 -8.10 8.45 -17.66
N MET A 56 -9.11 7.69 -18.07
CA MET A 56 -10.38 7.58 -17.37
C MET A 56 -10.68 6.11 -17.09
N HIS A 57 -11.46 5.85 -16.05
CA HIS A 57 -11.97 4.51 -15.77
C HIS A 57 -13.46 4.55 -15.45
N GLU A 58 -14.13 3.42 -15.68
CA GLU A 58 -15.48 3.18 -15.18
C GLU A 58 -15.41 2.56 -13.79
N ILE A 59 -16.41 2.88 -12.97
CA ILE A 59 -16.59 2.29 -11.65
C ILE A 59 -17.69 1.23 -11.79
N ASN A 60 -17.31 -0.04 -11.62
CA ASN A 60 -18.20 -1.17 -11.81
C ASN A 60 -17.95 -2.28 -10.77
N SER A 61 -18.95 -3.13 -10.57
CA SER A 61 -18.88 -4.29 -9.69
C SER A 61 -19.93 -5.33 -10.10
N LYS A 62 -19.78 -6.55 -9.57
CA LYS A 62 -20.66 -7.67 -9.91
C LYS A 62 -22.14 -7.31 -9.72
N GLY A 63 -22.94 -7.47 -10.77
CA GLY A 63 -24.39 -7.30 -10.72
C GLY A 63 -24.85 -5.87 -10.37
N ASN A 64 -23.99 -4.87 -10.59
CA ASN A 64 -24.31 -3.47 -10.34
C ASN A 64 -24.04 -2.60 -11.57
N ASN A 65 -24.95 -1.68 -11.86
CA ASN A 65 -24.89 -0.73 -12.96
C ASN A 65 -25.18 0.72 -12.52
N PHE A 66 -24.97 1.08 -11.24
CA PHE A 66 -25.23 2.44 -10.72
C PHE A 66 -24.61 3.55 -11.56
N TYR A 67 -23.40 3.31 -12.05
CA TYR A 67 -22.59 4.30 -12.77
C TYR A 67 -22.53 4.04 -14.27
N LEU A 68 -23.47 3.28 -14.82
CA LEU A 68 -23.53 3.00 -16.26
C LEU A 68 -23.40 4.29 -17.07
N GLY A 69 -22.42 4.31 -17.98
CA GLY A 69 -22.16 5.44 -18.85
C GLY A 69 -21.37 6.59 -18.22
N ARG A 70 -20.88 6.46 -16.98
CA ARG A 70 -20.07 7.47 -16.28
C ARG A 70 -18.63 7.01 -16.14
N THR A 71 -17.70 7.95 -16.27
CA THR A 71 -16.26 7.72 -16.06
C THR A 71 -15.68 8.74 -15.10
N TRP A 72 -14.62 8.34 -14.41
CA TRP A 72 -13.87 9.18 -13.48
C TRP A 72 -12.41 9.28 -13.89
N PRO A 73 -11.75 10.41 -13.57
CA PRO A 73 -10.34 10.57 -13.83
C PRO A 73 -9.50 9.56 -13.05
N GLY A 74 -8.47 9.06 -13.72
CA GLY A 74 -7.58 8.03 -13.20
C GLY A 74 -7.63 6.81 -14.09
N MET A 75 -6.47 6.24 -14.36
CA MET A 75 -6.38 4.99 -15.07
C MET A 75 -6.58 3.80 -14.12
N ALA A 76 -7.04 2.70 -14.68
CA ALA A 76 -7.08 1.39 -14.05
C ALA A 76 -6.41 0.37 -14.99
N ALA A 77 -6.03 -0.79 -14.45
CA ALA A 77 -5.51 -1.88 -15.26
C ALA A 77 -6.54 -2.26 -16.33
N THR A 78 -6.09 -2.67 -17.51
CA THR A 78 -6.95 -3.04 -18.64
C THR A 78 -6.56 -4.42 -19.17
N ALA A 79 -7.51 -5.33 -19.40
CA ALA A 79 -7.20 -6.69 -19.88
C ALA A 79 -6.77 -6.77 -21.36
N LYS A 80 -6.89 -5.67 -22.10
CA LYS A 80 -6.53 -5.53 -23.51
C LYS A 80 -6.02 -4.11 -23.75
N PRO A 81 -4.82 -3.75 -23.25
CA PRO A 81 -4.32 -2.38 -23.37
C PRO A 81 -4.07 -2.04 -24.84
N ALA A 82 -4.80 -1.04 -25.35
CA ALA A 82 -4.73 -0.59 -26.74
C ALA A 82 -3.79 0.61 -26.90
N THR A 83 -3.81 1.53 -25.94
CA THR A 83 -3.03 2.77 -25.95
C THR A 83 -1.68 2.62 -25.22
N ALA A 84 -0.74 3.52 -25.49
CA ALA A 84 0.54 3.53 -24.75
C ALA A 84 0.36 3.82 -23.26
N ASN A 85 -0.59 4.70 -22.90
CA ASN A 85 -0.95 4.95 -21.51
C ASN A 85 -1.47 3.69 -20.80
N GLU A 86 -2.35 2.90 -21.45
CA GLU A 86 -2.85 1.65 -20.86
C GLU A 86 -1.74 0.60 -20.70
N LYS A 87 -0.83 0.50 -21.69
CA LYS A 87 0.33 -0.40 -21.61
C LYS A 87 1.28 0.02 -20.48
N ALA A 88 1.60 1.31 -20.39
CA ALA A 88 2.44 1.85 -19.32
C ALA A 88 1.79 1.69 -17.95
N PHE A 89 0.47 1.87 -17.84
CA PHE A 89 -0.27 1.66 -16.61
C PHE A 89 -0.19 0.19 -16.17
N ASN A 90 -0.49 -0.76 -17.07
CA ASN A 90 -0.39 -2.19 -16.75
C ASN A 90 1.03 -2.60 -16.33
N ALA A 91 2.05 -2.06 -17.00
CA ALA A 91 3.46 -2.32 -16.70
C ALA A 91 3.80 -1.91 -15.27
N VAL A 92 3.59 -0.64 -14.94
CA VAL A 92 3.97 -0.10 -13.62
C VAL A 92 3.04 -0.61 -12.52
N PHE A 93 1.77 -0.90 -12.82
CA PHE A 93 0.86 -1.58 -11.88
C PHE A 93 1.38 -2.96 -11.48
N SER A 94 1.94 -3.73 -12.42
CA SER A 94 2.52 -5.04 -12.13
C SER A 94 3.70 -4.93 -11.15
N VAL A 95 4.63 -4.02 -11.43
CA VAL A 95 5.79 -3.74 -10.55
C VAL A 95 5.32 -3.29 -9.17
N PHE A 96 4.42 -2.31 -9.09
CA PHE A 96 3.86 -1.83 -7.83
C PHE A 96 3.27 -2.96 -6.95
N VAL A 97 2.61 -3.95 -7.54
CA VAL A 97 2.07 -5.09 -6.79
C VAL A 97 3.18 -6.07 -6.36
N ALA A 98 4.25 -6.22 -7.16
CA ALA A 98 5.42 -7.00 -6.80
C ALA A 98 6.21 -6.36 -5.64
N GLU A 99 6.37 -5.04 -5.61
CA GLU A 99 6.96 -4.32 -4.45
C GLU A 99 6.19 -4.59 -3.15
N MET A 100 4.85 -4.68 -3.22
CA MET A 100 4.03 -5.06 -2.06
C MET A 100 4.28 -6.50 -1.61
N LEU A 101 4.56 -7.41 -2.56
CA LEU A 101 4.99 -8.77 -2.24
C LEU A 101 6.37 -8.75 -1.58
N HIS A 102 7.32 -7.99 -2.11
CA HIS A 102 8.68 -7.88 -1.55
C HIS A 102 8.64 -7.36 -0.12
N LEU A 103 7.83 -6.32 0.15
CA LEU A 103 7.57 -5.80 1.48
C LEU A 103 7.04 -6.88 2.44
N GLN A 104 6.15 -7.77 1.99
CA GLN A 104 5.70 -8.91 2.80
C GLN A 104 6.85 -9.88 3.09
N ILE A 105 7.59 -10.29 2.06
CA ILE A 105 8.67 -11.28 2.16
C ILE A 105 9.74 -10.79 3.14
N VAL A 106 10.23 -9.55 2.97
CA VAL A 106 11.26 -8.98 3.85
C VAL A 106 10.75 -8.80 5.29
N SER A 107 9.46 -8.48 5.47
CA SER A 107 8.86 -8.38 6.81
C SER A 107 8.71 -9.75 7.48
N ASN A 108 8.38 -10.81 6.73
CA ASN A 108 8.41 -12.17 7.26
C ASN A 108 9.83 -12.59 7.65
N LEU A 109 10.83 -12.28 6.80
CA LEU A 109 12.23 -12.52 7.12
C LEU A 109 12.66 -11.78 8.41
N ALA A 110 12.23 -10.53 8.58
CA ALA A 110 12.45 -9.75 9.80
C ALA A 110 11.94 -10.47 11.05
N LYS A 111 10.70 -10.97 10.99
CA LYS A 111 10.10 -11.72 12.08
C LYS A 111 10.89 -12.99 12.41
N VAL A 112 11.37 -13.71 11.38
CA VAL A 112 12.14 -14.94 11.57
C VAL A 112 13.53 -14.70 12.16
N VAL A 113 14.16 -13.57 11.87
CA VAL A 113 15.43 -13.19 12.53
C VAL A 113 15.22 -12.51 13.89
N GLY A 114 14.01 -12.57 14.46
CA GLY A 114 13.71 -12.02 15.78
C GLY A 114 13.56 -10.51 15.84
N TYR A 115 13.22 -9.86 14.72
CA TYR A 115 13.04 -8.42 14.63
C TYR A 115 11.60 -8.03 14.29
N ASP A 116 11.09 -6.96 14.92
CA ASP A 116 9.80 -6.38 14.59
C ASP A 116 9.98 -5.21 13.59
N PRO A 117 9.61 -5.37 12.31
CA PRO A 117 9.77 -4.31 11.33
C PRO A 117 8.88 -3.10 11.66
N LYS A 118 9.39 -1.90 11.35
CA LYS A 118 8.68 -0.63 11.45
C LYS A 118 8.43 -0.04 10.06
N PHE A 119 7.27 0.58 9.88
CA PHE A 119 6.81 1.17 8.61
C PHE A 119 6.57 2.69 8.71
N THR A 120 6.72 3.26 9.91
CA THR A 120 6.64 4.69 10.19
C THR A 120 7.90 5.09 10.97
N CYS A 121 9.03 5.22 10.30
CA CYS A 121 10.31 5.49 10.95
C CYS A 121 11.17 6.50 10.17
N GLU A 122 12.10 7.10 10.92
CA GLU A 122 12.94 8.25 10.55
C GLU A 122 13.71 8.20 9.22
N PRO A 123 14.14 7.06 8.61
CA PRO A 123 14.77 7.13 7.28
C PRO A 123 13.78 7.51 6.15
N LEU A 124 12.47 7.28 6.35
CA LEU A 124 11.46 7.57 5.33
C LEU A 124 10.52 8.69 5.76
N GLN A 125 10.05 8.64 7.00
CA GLN A 125 8.93 9.45 7.48
C GLN A 125 9.20 10.04 8.86
N ASP A 126 8.61 11.21 9.10
CA ASP A 126 8.45 11.75 10.45
C ASP A 126 7.45 10.91 11.25
N GLU A 127 7.80 10.46 12.46
CA GLU A 127 6.92 9.56 13.24
C GLU A 127 5.68 10.28 13.81
N GLU A 128 5.72 11.60 13.96
CA GLU A 128 4.62 12.40 14.50
C GLU A 128 3.66 12.86 13.40
N THR A 129 4.21 13.41 12.31
CA THR A 129 3.43 14.03 11.22
C THR A 129 3.21 13.12 10.02
N TYR A 130 3.94 12.00 9.93
CA TYR A 130 3.97 11.08 8.77
C TYR A 130 4.39 11.76 7.45
N ALA A 131 5.08 12.90 7.56
CA ALA A 131 5.71 13.57 6.43
C ALA A 131 6.83 12.72 5.85
N TRP A 132 6.80 12.44 4.55
CA TRP A 132 7.86 11.71 3.87
C TRP A 132 9.09 12.62 3.67
N LYS A 133 10.21 12.28 4.32
CA LYS A 133 11.45 13.08 4.33
C LYS A 133 12.42 12.72 3.20
N CYS A 134 12.25 11.54 2.60
CA CYS A 134 13.14 11.00 1.58
C CYS A 134 12.85 11.51 0.15
N TYR A 135 11.74 12.23 -0.06
CA TYR A 135 11.39 12.83 -1.35
C TYR A 135 11.58 14.35 -1.36
N GLY A 136 12.05 14.88 -2.49
CA GLY A 136 12.11 16.32 -2.73
C GLY A 136 13.10 16.71 -3.83
N ASP A 137 12.97 17.93 -4.34
CA ASP A 137 13.83 18.43 -5.43
C ASP A 137 15.32 18.52 -5.05
N ASP A 138 15.63 18.62 -3.75
CA ASP A 138 16.98 18.65 -3.19
C ASP A 138 17.51 17.26 -2.81
N LYS A 139 16.66 16.22 -2.80
CA LYS A 139 17.01 14.88 -2.35
C LYS A 139 17.74 14.10 -3.45
N THR A 140 18.83 13.45 -3.05
CA THR A 140 19.68 12.65 -3.95
C THR A 140 19.99 11.26 -3.38
N ILE A 141 19.56 10.97 -2.16
CA ILE A 141 19.86 9.70 -1.48
C ILE A 141 18.69 8.74 -1.70
N LEU A 142 18.95 7.64 -2.40
CA LEU A 142 18.13 6.43 -2.34
C LEU A 142 18.34 5.81 -0.94
N PRO A 143 17.30 5.70 -0.09
CA PRO A 143 17.45 5.32 1.30
C PRO A 143 18.30 4.05 1.47
N HIS A 144 19.38 4.13 2.26
CA HIS A 144 20.36 3.05 2.50
C HIS A 144 21.18 2.58 1.30
N ILE A 145 20.81 2.93 0.06
CA ILE A 145 21.44 2.37 -1.14
C ILE A 145 22.53 3.28 -1.70
N LEU A 146 22.19 4.47 -2.19
CA LEU A 146 23.09 5.27 -3.04
C LEU A 146 22.81 6.76 -2.90
N ASP A 147 23.85 7.60 -2.84
CA ASP A 147 23.71 9.03 -3.07
C ASP A 147 24.06 9.34 -4.52
N PHE A 148 23.09 9.82 -5.30
CA PHE A 148 23.31 10.18 -6.70
C PHE A 148 24.40 11.24 -6.88
N LYS A 149 24.71 12.06 -5.87
CA LYS A 149 25.86 12.99 -5.92
C LYS A 149 27.22 12.29 -6.02
N ASP A 150 27.29 11.04 -5.62
CA ASP A 150 28.49 10.21 -5.72
C ASP A 150 28.55 9.43 -7.04
N CYS A 151 27.61 9.66 -7.98
CA CYS A 151 27.61 9.04 -9.30
C CYS A 151 28.32 9.88 -10.37
N VAL A 152 28.65 9.26 -11.50
CA VAL A 152 29.11 9.95 -12.71
C VAL A 152 27.93 10.47 -13.53
N ALA A 153 28.18 11.44 -14.42
CA ALA A 153 27.14 11.95 -15.30
C ALA A 153 26.61 10.87 -16.27
N PRO A 154 25.29 10.84 -16.55
CA PRO A 154 24.26 11.78 -16.10
C PRO A 154 23.57 11.40 -14.77
N PHE A 155 23.99 10.33 -14.09
CA PHE A 155 23.36 9.86 -12.85
C PHE A 155 23.54 10.85 -11.70
N ASP A 156 24.60 11.66 -11.74
CA ASP A 156 24.89 12.79 -10.83
C ASP A 156 23.76 13.82 -10.69
N LYS A 157 22.83 13.83 -11.64
CA LYS A 157 21.69 14.77 -11.70
C LYS A 157 20.37 14.16 -11.27
N VAL A 158 20.30 12.85 -11.03
CA VAL A 158 19.06 12.18 -10.63
C VAL A 158 18.61 12.71 -9.27
N LYS A 159 17.31 13.02 -9.17
CA LYS A 159 16.65 13.48 -7.95
C LYS A 159 15.74 12.39 -7.42
N VAL A 160 15.68 12.27 -6.10
CA VAL A 160 14.79 11.35 -5.42
C VAL A 160 13.52 12.11 -5.06
N LYS A 161 12.55 12.10 -5.97
CA LYS A 161 11.28 12.81 -5.81
C LYS A 161 10.13 12.06 -6.47
N THR A 162 8.93 12.37 -6.00
CA THR A 162 7.69 11.96 -6.67
C THR A 162 7.42 12.89 -7.86
N GLY A 163 6.86 12.35 -8.94
CA GLY A 163 6.67 13.11 -10.17
C GLY A 163 5.77 12.39 -11.17
N ALA A 164 5.58 13.02 -12.32
CA ALA A 164 4.82 12.42 -13.43
C ALA A 164 5.62 11.31 -14.12
N MET A 165 4.95 10.40 -14.82
CA MET A 165 5.54 9.36 -15.66
C MET A 165 6.24 10.02 -16.86
N ASN A 166 7.46 10.50 -16.63
CA ASN A 166 8.28 11.21 -17.61
C ASN A 166 9.71 10.65 -17.62
N LYS A 167 10.55 11.17 -18.52
CA LYS A 167 11.92 10.66 -18.71
C LYS A 167 12.81 10.84 -17.48
N GLU A 168 12.61 11.87 -16.66
CA GLU A 168 13.37 12.05 -15.42
C GLU A 168 12.95 11.00 -14.39
N GLN A 169 11.64 10.80 -14.24
CA GLN A 169 11.08 9.85 -13.28
C GLN A 169 11.44 8.41 -13.62
N VAL A 170 11.32 8.00 -14.88
CA VAL A 170 11.66 6.62 -15.29
C VAL A 170 13.18 6.38 -15.26
N ARG A 171 14.02 7.42 -15.38
CA ARG A 171 15.47 7.28 -15.10
C ARG A 171 15.75 7.00 -13.64
N LEU A 172 15.02 7.62 -12.71
CA LEU A 172 15.10 7.27 -11.30
C LEU A 172 14.70 5.81 -11.09
N PHE A 173 13.62 5.34 -11.72
CA PHE A 173 13.16 3.95 -11.59
C PHE A 173 14.21 2.97 -12.11
N LEU A 174 14.73 3.21 -13.31
CA LEU A 174 15.80 2.40 -13.88
C LEU A 174 17.06 2.40 -13.02
N ALA A 175 17.36 3.50 -12.31
CA ALA A 175 18.50 3.59 -11.40
C ALA A 175 18.28 2.81 -10.10
N ILE A 176 17.04 2.73 -9.61
CA ILE A 176 16.67 1.94 -8.43
C ILE A 176 16.83 0.45 -8.72
N GLU A 177 16.34 0.00 -9.89
CA GLU A 177 16.28 -1.41 -10.28
C GLU A 177 17.55 -1.91 -11.00
N GLN A 178 18.69 -1.20 -10.91
CA GLN A 178 19.91 -1.67 -11.57
C GLN A 178 20.47 -2.91 -10.88
N THR A 179 20.95 -3.86 -11.69
CA THR A 179 21.85 -4.90 -11.19
C THR A 179 23.05 -4.27 -10.49
N GLU A 180 23.65 -4.98 -9.54
CA GLU A 180 24.77 -4.45 -8.76
C GLU A 180 25.99 -4.15 -9.63
N THR A 181 26.17 -4.96 -10.68
CA THR A 181 27.24 -4.76 -11.66
C THR A 181 27.06 -3.47 -12.46
N ASP A 182 25.82 -3.09 -12.78
CA ASP A 182 25.56 -1.86 -13.51
C ASP A 182 25.53 -0.64 -12.59
N ALA A 183 25.02 -0.79 -11.37
CA ALA A 183 25.08 0.24 -10.34
C ALA A 183 26.54 0.60 -9.99
N GLU A 184 27.44 -0.38 -9.87
CA GLU A 184 28.86 -0.12 -9.59
C GLU A 184 29.53 0.75 -10.67
N LYS A 185 29.17 0.55 -11.95
CA LYS A 185 29.75 1.31 -13.08
C LYS A 185 29.37 2.79 -13.07
N VAL A 186 28.26 3.15 -12.43
CA VAL A 186 27.78 4.54 -12.39
C VAL A 186 28.22 5.29 -11.14
N ILE A 187 28.79 4.59 -10.15
CA ILE A 187 29.41 5.22 -8.98
C ILE A 187 30.75 5.83 -9.39
N ASN A 188 31.02 7.06 -8.93
CA ASN A 188 32.30 7.71 -9.13
C ASN A 188 33.41 6.85 -8.48
N PRO A 189 34.48 6.48 -9.21
CA PRO A 189 35.58 5.69 -8.66
C PRO A 189 36.18 6.26 -7.38
N ASP A 190 36.21 7.58 -7.20
CA ASP A 190 36.73 8.24 -5.99
C ASP A 190 35.82 8.08 -4.76
N LYS A 191 34.59 7.60 -4.97
CA LYS A 191 33.55 7.40 -3.95
C LYS A 191 33.27 5.93 -3.65
N ILE A 192 33.84 5.00 -4.42
CA ILE A 192 33.50 3.57 -4.34
C ILE A 192 33.69 2.98 -2.94
N ASP A 193 34.67 3.48 -2.18
CA ASP A 193 34.96 3.05 -0.81
C ASP A 193 33.80 3.28 0.19
N LYS A 194 32.88 4.19 -0.12
CA LYS A 194 31.65 4.42 0.65
C LYS A 194 30.65 3.27 0.49
N TYR A 195 30.69 2.58 -0.64
CA TYR A 195 29.73 1.55 -1.07
C TYR A 195 30.30 0.12 -1.04
N SER A 196 31.62 -0.03 -0.96
CA SER A 196 32.33 -1.32 -1.03
C SER A 196 32.49 -2.03 0.32
N LYS A 197 31.89 -1.52 1.39
CA LYS A 197 31.95 -2.13 2.73
C LYS A 197 31.27 -3.49 2.71
N LYS A 198 31.94 -4.50 3.28
CA LYS A 198 31.45 -5.87 3.33
C LYS A 198 31.22 -6.30 4.77
N ALA A 199 30.10 -6.96 5.02
CA ALA A 199 29.81 -7.56 6.31
C ALA A 199 30.85 -8.62 6.70
N PRO A 200 31.13 -8.82 8.00
CA PRO A 200 30.59 -8.04 9.13
C PRO A 200 31.22 -6.63 9.23
N PHE A 201 30.42 -5.64 9.66
CA PHE A 201 30.86 -4.26 9.81
C PHE A 201 31.49 -4.02 11.19
N ASP A 202 32.77 -4.35 11.34
CA ASP A 202 33.48 -4.35 12.64
C ASP A 202 33.45 -3.01 13.41
N SER A 203 33.30 -1.89 12.70
CA SER A 203 33.24 -0.55 13.31
C SER A 203 31.81 -0.02 13.54
N TRP A 204 30.79 -0.73 13.07
CA TRP A 204 29.40 -0.31 13.21
C TRP A 204 28.90 -0.52 14.65
N LYS A 205 28.00 0.37 15.09
CA LYS A 205 27.37 0.30 16.41
C LYS A 205 25.87 0.58 16.30
N PRO A 206 25.05 0.05 17.23
CA PRO A 206 23.64 0.37 17.30
C PRO A 206 23.39 1.87 17.36
N GLY A 207 22.40 2.34 16.61
CA GLY A 207 22.07 3.77 16.52
C GLY A 207 22.99 4.58 15.60
N THR A 208 23.95 3.96 14.91
CA THR A 208 24.72 4.60 13.83
C THR A 208 24.23 4.17 12.45
N ASP A 209 24.40 5.02 11.45
CA ASP A 209 24.00 4.70 10.08
C ASP A 209 24.75 3.49 9.54
N LEU A 210 24.05 2.66 8.78
CA LEU A 210 24.68 1.61 8.00
C LEU A 210 25.54 2.22 6.88
N PRO A 211 26.60 1.53 6.43
CA PRO A 211 27.21 1.84 5.15
C PRO A 211 26.16 1.83 4.04
N LEU A 212 26.29 2.73 3.06
CA LEU A 212 25.46 2.67 1.86
C LEU A 212 25.84 1.44 1.03
N PHE A 213 24.86 0.80 0.39
CA PHE A 213 25.07 -0.49 -0.28
C PHE A 213 25.43 -0.39 -1.77
N GLY A 214 25.20 0.74 -2.42
CA GLY A 214 25.42 0.97 -3.86
C GLY A 214 24.32 0.38 -4.76
N SER A 215 23.70 -0.73 -4.36
CA SER A 215 22.54 -1.37 -5.02
C SER A 215 21.69 -2.15 -4.01
N ILE A 216 20.44 -2.43 -4.36
CA ILE A 216 19.51 -3.25 -3.55
C ILE A 216 20.06 -4.69 -3.44
N GLY A 217 20.57 -5.26 -4.51
CA GLY A 217 21.21 -6.58 -4.54
C GLY A 217 22.36 -6.70 -3.60
N ASN A 218 23.26 -5.70 -3.58
CA ASN A 218 24.40 -5.75 -2.68
C ASN A 218 23.96 -5.65 -1.22
N MET A 219 22.87 -4.93 -0.90
CA MET A 219 22.28 -4.94 0.44
C MET A 219 21.83 -6.36 0.83
N TYR A 220 21.11 -7.07 -0.04
CA TYR A 220 20.71 -8.47 0.20
C TYR A 220 21.91 -9.42 0.29
N LEU A 221 22.99 -9.18 -0.46
CA LEU A 221 24.24 -9.91 -0.34
C LEU A 221 24.91 -9.67 1.04
N GLN A 222 24.87 -8.44 1.56
CA GLN A 222 25.39 -8.15 2.91
C GLN A 222 24.54 -8.77 4.01
N LEU A 223 23.22 -8.81 3.84
CA LEU A 223 22.32 -9.56 4.72
C LEU A 223 22.73 -11.03 4.76
N TRP A 224 22.94 -11.68 3.60
CA TRP A 224 23.36 -13.08 3.54
C TRP A 224 24.76 -13.34 4.12
N ASN A 225 25.68 -12.37 3.97
CA ASN A 225 26.99 -12.44 4.62
C ASN A 225 26.84 -12.49 6.15
N TYR A 226 25.96 -11.69 6.75
CA TYR A 226 25.67 -11.74 8.19
C TYR A 226 25.07 -13.09 8.59
N LEU A 227 24.07 -13.61 7.86
CA LEU A 227 23.50 -14.93 8.12
C LEU A 227 24.54 -16.05 8.07
N SER A 228 25.60 -15.87 7.27
CA SER A 228 26.71 -16.81 7.08
C SER A 228 27.79 -16.78 8.17
N ILE A 229 27.69 -15.89 9.17
CA ILE A 229 28.69 -15.79 10.24
C ILE A 229 28.68 -17.03 11.15
N SER A 230 29.84 -17.61 11.40
CA SER A 230 30.08 -18.60 12.44
C SER A 230 31.05 -18.08 13.50
N TYR A 231 30.76 -18.41 14.76
CA TYR A 231 31.53 -17.96 15.92
C TYR A 231 32.54 -19.02 16.38
N THR A 232 33.49 -18.60 17.24
CA THR A 232 34.53 -19.49 17.81
C THR A 232 33.99 -20.67 18.62
N ASP A 233 32.74 -20.61 19.07
CA ASP A 233 32.06 -21.72 19.77
C ASP A 233 31.29 -22.66 18.84
N GLY A 234 31.38 -22.46 17.53
CA GLY A 234 30.75 -23.30 16.51
C GLY A 234 29.28 -22.96 16.22
N VAL A 235 28.69 -21.99 16.92
CA VAL A 235 27.32 -21.51 16.67
C VAL A 235 27.34 -20.52 15.50
N THR A 236 26.27 -20.45 14.71
CA THR A 236 26.13 -19.46 13.63
C THR A 236 25.21 -18.30 14.04
N LEU A 237 25.33 -17.14 13.38
CA LEU A 237 24.38 -16.05 13.62
C LEU A 237 22.96 -16.46 13.25
N TRP A 238 22.78 -17.18 12.15
CA TRP A 238 21.50 -17.75 11.75
C TRP A 238 20.85 -18.58 12.87
N ASP A 239 21.59 -19.52 13.48
CA ASP A 239 21.03 -20.35 14.56
C ASP A 239 20.55 -19.51 15.75
N ILE A 240 21.27 -18.44 16.08
CA ILE A 240 20.89 -17.53 17.18
C ILE A 240 19.60 -16.78 16.87
N VAL A 241 19.54 -16.15 15.69
CA VAL A 241 18.41 -15.27 15.34
C VAL A 241 17.16 -16.07 14.98
N PHE A 242 17.32 -17.24 14.36
CA PHE A 242 16.23 -18.15 14.06
C PHE A 242 15.57 -18.68 15.34
N GLU A 243 16.36 -19.08 16.35
CA GLU A 243 15.79 -19.46 17.65
C GLU A 243 15.06 -18.30 18.33
N LYS A 244 15.65 -17.11 18.32
CA LYS A 244 15.00 -15.92 18.90
C LYS A 244 13.68 -15.59 18.19
N GLY A 245 13.65 -15.66 16.86
CA GLY A 245 12.46 -15.40 16.06
C GLY A 245 11.30 -16.35 16.34
N LYS A 246 11.59 -17.60 16.67
CA LYS A 246 10.57 -18.57 17.11
C LYS A 246 9.84 -18.14 18.39
N GLY A 247 10.48 -17.37 19.27
CA GLY A 247 9.83 -16.78 20.45
C GLY A 247 9.16 -17.79 21.39
N GLY A 248 9.63 -19.04 21.41
CA GLY A 248 9.04 -20.15 22.17
C GLY A 248 7.96 -20.98 21.44
N GLY A 249 7.63 -20.66 20.19
CA GLY A 249 6.82 -21.50 19.29
C GLY A 249 7.68 -22.28 18.28
N ASP A 250 7.04 -22.97 17.32
CA ASP A 250 7.74 -23.74 16.28
C ASP A 250 8.23 -22.84 15.12
N VAL A 251 7.53 -21.75 14.82
CA VAL A 251 7.90 -20.72 13.81
C VAL A 251 7.49 -19.31 14.27
N ALA A 252 8.18 -18.29 13.76
CA ALA A 252 7.85 -16.89 14.01
C ALA A 252 6.45 -16.52 13.48
N VAL A 253 5.84 -15.47 14.05
CA VAL A 253 4.59 -14.90 13.50
C VAL A 253 4.89 -14.28 12.14
N GLN A 254 4.45 -14.98 11.08
CA GLN A 254 4.55 -14.57 9.69
C GLN A 254 3.15 -14.29 9.11
N LYS A 255 3.10 -13.66 7.95
CA LYS A 255 1.86 -13.24 7.29
C LYS A 255 1.87 -13.55 5.80
N GLU A 256 0.73 -13.99 5.29
CA GLU A 256 0.55 -14.40 3.91
C GLU A 256 -0.71 -13.79 3.30
N ILE A 257 -0.50 -12.82 2.41
CA ILE A 257 -1.52 -12.05 1.70
C ILE A 257 -1.63 -12.57 0.26
N PHE A 258 -0.45 -12.81 -0.34
CA PHE A 258 -0.31 -13.27 -1.71
C PHE A 258 -0.43 -14.79 -1.80
N ASN A 259 0.09 -15.54 -0.81
CA ASN A 259 0.06 -17.00 -0.78
C ASN A 259 -0.64 -17.52 0.50
N PRO A 260 -1.95 -17.25 0.67
CA PRO A 260 -2.66 -17.45 1.93
C PRO A 260 -2.69 -18.92 2.42
N GLU A 261 -2.48 -19.90 1.54
CA GLU A 261 -2.51 -21.32 1.92
C GLU A 261 -1.20 -21.80 2.53
N ARG A 262 -0.12 -21.01 2.47
CA ARG A 262 1.21 -21.44 2.91
C ARG A 262 1.41 -21.60 4.40
N LEU A 263 0.65 -20.86 5.20
CA LEU A 263 0.73 -20.95 6.66
C LEU A 263 -0.43 -21.77 7.24
N ASP A 264 -1.30 -22.35 6.40
CA ASP A 264 -2.33 -23.27 6.85
C ASP A 264 -1.73 -24.69 6.95
N PRO A 265 -1.65 -25.28 8.17
CA PRO A 265 -1.10 -26.62 8.37
C PRO A 265 -1.94 -27.74 7.72
N LYS A 266 -3.10 -27.43 7.15
CA LYS A 266 -3.99 -28.39 6.47
C LYS A 266 -3.80 -28.44 4.96
N THR A 267 -3.01 -27.53 4.39
CA THR A 267 -2.73 -27.46 2.96
C THR A 267 -1.29 -27.87 2.71
N GLU A 268 -1.09 -28.93 1.94
CA GLU A 268 0.22 -29.22 1.37
C GLU A 268 0.42 -28.34 0.14
N PRO A 269 1.46 -27.49 0.09
CA PRO A 269 1.72 -26.65 -1.08
C PRO A 269 1.98 -27.54 -2.30
N ASP A 270 1.12 -27.48 -3.32
CA ASP A 270 1.33 -28.13 -4.61
C ASP A 270 1.43 -27.08 -5.72
N PRO A 271 2.63 -26.86 -6.31
CA PRO A 271 2.79 -25.95 -7.44
C PRO A 271 1.92 -26.30 -8.66
N LYS A 272 1.44 -27.55 -8.79
CA LYS A 272 0.53 -27.99 -9.86
C LYS A 272 -0.93 -27.75 -9.53
N ASN A 273 -1.26 -27.55 -8.26
CA ASN A 273 -2.58 -27.22 -7.77
C ASN A 273 -2.48 -26.14 -6.68
N PRO A 274 -2.18 -24.89 -7.08
CA PRO A 274 -1.74 -23.84 -6.17
C PRO A 274 -2.86 -23.27 -5.26
N GLY A 275 -4.08 -23.82 -5.32
CA GLY A 275 -5.22 -23.28 -4.58
C GLY A 275 -5.42 -21.80 -4.88
N ASP A 276 -5.42 -20.98 -3.82
CA ASP A 276 -5.53 -19.52 -3.87
C ASP A 276 -4.16 -18.77 -3.83
N ASP A 277 -3.03 -19.47 -3.96
CA ASP A 277 -1.68 -18.87 -3.96
C ASP A 277 -1.36 -18.13 -5.26
N GLU A 278 -1.10 -16.82 -5.17
CA GLU A 278 -0.80 -15.98 -6.33
C GLU A 278 0.60 -16.21 -6.88
N TYR A 279 1.57 -16.59 -6.05
CA TYR A 279 2.96 -16.86 -6.41
C TYR A 279 3.39 -18.22 -5.85
N PRO A 280 2.85 -19.33 -6.40
CA PRO A 280 3.00 -20.64 -5.79
C PRO A 280 4.45 -21.15 -5.75
N GLY A 281 5.36 -20.63 -6.59
CA GLY A 281 6.78 -21.00 -6.58
C GLY A 281 7.71 -20.09 -5.77
N ILE A 282 7.27 -18.91 -5.32
CA ILE A 282 8.13 -17.99 -4.53
C ILE A 282 8.05 -18.35 -3.07
N ALA A 283 9.17 -18.62 -2.39
CA ALA A 283 9.16 -18.70 -0.93
C ALA A 283 8.74 -17.33 -0.34
N THR A 284 7.55 -17.23 0.26
CA THR A 284 7.03 -15.99 0.86
C THR A 284 7.01 -16.02 2.39
N SER A 285 7.19 -17.20 2.97
CA SER A 285 7.32 -17.45 4.40
C SER A 285 8.25 -18.65 4.63
N ILE A 286 8.86 -18.72 5.80
CA ILE A 286 9.65 -19.85 6.27
C ILE A 286 8.72 -20.89 6.88
N GLN A 287 8.65 -22.07 6.27
CA GLN A 287 7.75 -23.16 6.67
C GLN A 287 8.47 -24.22 7.49
N ASN A 288 9.79 -24.32 7.32
CA ASN A 288 10.58 -25.33 7.99
C ASN A 288 10.95 -24.91 9.43
N THR A 289 10.87 -25.86 10.36
CA THR A 289 11.30 -25.69 11.76
C THR A 289 12.78 -26.05 11.98
N GLU A 290 13.35 -26.82 11.05
CA GLU A 290 14.75 -27.23 11.06
C GLU A 290 15.65 -26.12 10.49
N SER A 291 16.68 -25.71 11.25
CA SER A 291 17.52 -24.55 10.94
C SER A 291 18.07 -24.53 9.50
N GLU A 292 18.58 -25.66 9.00
CA GLU A 292 19.16 -25.74 7.65
C GLU A 292 18.11 -25.61 6.54
N ALA A 293 16.92 -26.18 6.74
CA ALA A 293 15.81 -26.09 5.79
C ALA A 293 15.15 -24.70 5.84
N ALA A 294 15.03 -24.11 7.02
CA ALA A 294 14.57 -22.74 7.21
C ALA A 294 15.51 -21.72 6.55
N LEU A 295 16.81 -21.98 6.58
CA LEU A 295 17.80 -21.16 5.87
C LEU A 295 17.62 -21.26 4.34
N LEU A 296 17.23 -22.43 3.83
CA LEU A 296 16.89 -22.59 2.41
C LEU A 296 15.67 -21.77 2.03
N ASP A 297 14.64 -21.75 2.88
CA ASP A 297 13.46 -20.90 2.68
C ASP A 297 13.86 -19.41 2.65
N ALA A 298 14.70 -18.97 3.60
CA ALA A 298 15.22 -17.60 3.64
C ALA A 298 15.99 -17.22 2.37
N MET A 299 16.80 -18.15 1.83
CA MET A 299 17.50 -17.95 0.56
C MET A 299 16.52 -17.76 -0.59
N ASN A 300 15.51 -18.63 -0.69
CA ASN A 300 14.52 -18.58 -1.76
C ASN A 300 13.66 -17.32 -1.67
N MET A 301 13.41 -16.82 -0.46
CA MET A 301 12.76 -15.52 -0.23
C MET A 301 13.59 -14.37 -0.82
N ILE A 302 14.89 -14.31 -0.50
CA ILE A 302 15.81 -13.28 -1.01
C ILE A 302 15.97 -13.37 -2.53
N ASN A 303 16.07 -14.58 -3.06
CA ASN A 303 16.13 -14.80 -4.50
C ASN A 303 14.84 -14.34 -5.19
N GLY A 304 13.67 -14.60 -4.62
CA GLY A 304 12.39 -14.17 -5.21
C GLY A 304 12.27 -12.65 -5.31
N ILE A 305 12.73 -11.90 -4.29
CA ILE A 305 12.77 -10.43 -4.32
C ILE A 305 13.68 -9.94 -5.43
N THR A 306 14.93 -10.43 -5.41
CA THR A 306 15.99 -9.90 -6.28
C THR A 306 15.82 -10.30 -7.75
N ASP A 307 15.27 -11.49 -8.04
CA ASP A 307 14.95 -11.91 -9.42
C ASP A 307 13.88 -11.01 -10.04
N GLN A 308 12.88 -10.60 -9.26
CA GLN A 308 11.80 -9.72 -9.73
C GLN A 308 12.25 -8.26 -9.85
N GLY A 309 13.05 -7.76 -8.91
CA GLY A 309 13.50 -6.36 -8.91
C GLY A 309 14.58 -6.07 -9.95
N GLU A 310 15.82 -6.38 -9.60
CA GLU A 310 17.03 -6.07 -10.37
C GLU A 310 17.47 -7.18 -11.35
N GLY A 311 16.75 -8.31 -11.35
CA GLY A 311 17.10 -9.51 -12.09
C GLY A 311 18.03 -10.46 -11.34
N GLY A 312 18.35 -11.61 -11.93
CA GLY A 312 19.11 -12.69 -11.28
C GLY A 312 20.60 -12.41 -10.98
N GLY A 313 21.05 -11.15 -11.00
CA GLY A 313 22.43 -10.72 -10.80
C GLY A 313 23.01 -11.18 -9.46
N VAL A 314 22.42 -10.72 -8.34
CA VAL A 314 22.82 -11.13 -6.99
C VAL A 314 22.63 -12.62 -6.76
N ILE A 315 21.58 -13.21 -7.34
CA ILE A 315 21.26 -14.65 -7.21
C ILE A 315 22.43 -15.48 -7.72
N LYS A 316 22.97 -15.13 -8.90
CA LYS A 316 24.17 -15.79 -9.43
C LYS A 316 25.34 -15.68 -8.45
N GLN A 317 25.57 -14.51 -7.86
CA GLN A 317 26.66 -14.33 -6.90
C GLN A 317 26.48 -15.18 -5.64
N ILE A 318 25.27 -15.21 -5.07
CA ILE A 318 24.94 -16.02 -3.88
C ILE A 318 25.13 -17.50 -4.21
N LEU A 319 24.55 -17.97 -5.31
CA LEU A 319 24.63 -19.37 -5.72
C LEU A 319 26.06 -19.80 -6.04
N ASP A 320 26.84 -18.98 -6.75
CA ASP A 320 28.27 -19.26 -7.04
C ASP A 320 29.09 -19.38 -5.76
N ARG A 321 28.82 -18.52 -4.77
CA ARG A 321 29.48 -18.54 -3.46
C ARG A 321 29.08 -19.77 -2.64
N MET A 322 27.83 -20.20 -2.68
CA MET A 322 27.37 -21.44 -2.04
C MET A 322 27.95 -22.68 -2.72
N ASN A 323 28.00 -22.66 -4.04
CA ASN A 323 28.58 -23.70 -4.89
C ASN A 323 30.07 -23.92 -4.54
N LYS A 324 30.82 -22.83 -4.32
CA LYS A 324 32.19 -22.90 -3.79
C LYS A 324 32.24 -23.54 -2.39
N SER A 325 31.28 -23.24 -1.51
CA SER A 325 31.18 -23.85 -0.18
C SER A 325 30.81 -25.35 -0.23
N LYS A 326 30.02 -25.78 -1.23
CA LYS A 326 29.56 -27.17 -1.43
C LYS A 326 30.46 -28.02 -2.34
N GLY A 327 31.37 -27.40 -3.09
CA GLY A 327 32.23 -28.06 -4.07
C GLY A 327 31.53 -28.50 -5.37
N ALA A 328 30.42 -27.87 -5.76
CA ALA A 328 29.67 -28.17 -6.98
C ALA A 328 29.47 -26.91 -7.84
N HIS A 329 29.40 -27.03 -9.17
CA HIS A 329 29.12 -25.91 -10.08
C HIS A 329 27.75 -26.10 -10.75
N GLN A 330 26.86 -25.10 -10.65
CA GLN A 330 25.66 -25.01 -11.48
C GLN A 330 25.54 -23.60 -12.07
N HIS A 331 25.10 -23.54 -13.32
CA HIS A 331 24.83 -22.30 -14.05
C HIS A 331 23.34 -21.96 -13.98
N VAL A 332 23.02 -20.68 -13.72
CA VAL A 332 21.67 -20.12 -13.78
C VAL A 332 21.59 -19.13 -14.95
N ASN A 333 20.46 -19.15 -15.67
CA ASN A 333 20.20 -18.30 -16.84
C ASN A 333 19.46 -17.02 -16.42
N LEU A 334 19.77 -15.88 -17.05
CA LEU A 334 19.52 -14.53 -16.48
C LEU A 334 18.74 -13.56 -17.38
N SER A 335 17.86 -14.04 -18.26
CA SER A 335 17.20 -13.17 -19.27
C SER A 335 15.68 -13.07 -19.14
N ALA A 336 15.11 -13.62 -18.07
CA ALA A 336 13.71 -13.46 -17.70
C ALA A 336 13.53 -13.83 -16.22
N VAL A 337 12.54 -13.24 -15.55
CA VAL A 337 12.12 -13.69 -14.22
C VAL A 337 11.88 -15.19 -14.29
N GLN A 338 12.47 -15.97 -13.39
CA GLN A 338 12.36 -17.43 -13.42
C GLN A 338 10.90 -17.84 -13.27
N ASP A 339 10.46 -18.90 -13.97
CA ASP A 339 9.06 -19.34 -13.94
C ASP A 339 8.53 -19.57 -12.51
N GLN A 340 9.38 -20.04 -11.60
CA GLN A 340 9.05 -20.23 -10.19
C GLN A 340 8.74 -18.91 -9.45
N PHE A 341 9.26 -17.78 -9.93
CA PHE A 341 9.07 -16.46 -9.35
C PHE A 341 7.99 -15.63 -10.06
N ARG A 342 7.18 -16.25 -10.92
CA ARG A 342 6.08 -15.57 -11.64
C ARG A 342 4.74 -15.76 -10.93
N PRO A 343 3.79 -14.83 -11.11
CA PRO A 343 2.44 -15.03 -10.62
C PRO A 343 1.67 -16.08 -11.43
N SER A 344 0.69 -16.73 -10.78
CA SER A 344 -0.22 -17.69 -11.40
C SER A 344 -1.44 -17.00 -12.02
N CYS A 345 -1.44 -16.83 -13.34
CA CYS A 345 -2.55 -16.21 -14.08
C CYS A 345 -3.94 -16.84 -13.80
N PRO A 346 -4.09 -18.19 -13.74
CA PRO A 346 -5.37 -18.80 -13.37
C PRO A 346 -5.88 -18.37 -11.99
N VAL A 347 -5.00 -18.33 -10.98
CA VAL A 347 -5.35 -17.89 -9.62
C VAL A 347 -5.71 -16.41 -9.61
N LEU A 348 -4.92 -15.58 -10.30
CA LEU A 348 -5.19 -14.15 -10.40
C LEU A 348 -6.55 -13.85 -11.05
N LYS A 349 -6.95 -14.60 -12.08
CA LYS A 349 -8.27 -14.43 -12.72
C LYS A 349 -9.42 -14.73 -11.75
N ASN A 350 -9.23 -15.71 -10.86
CA ASN A 350 -10.21 -16.06 -9.84
C ASN A 350 -10.27 -15.02 -8.71
N LYS A 351 -9.11 -14.56 -8.22
CA LYS A 351 -9.00 -13.63 -7.08
C LYS A 351 -9.37 -12.19 -7.44
N TYR A 352 -9.13 -11.79 -8.70
CA TYR A 352 -9.34 -10.43 -9.17
C TYR A 352 -10.28 -10.38 -10.39
N PRO A 353 -11.56 -10.75 -10.23
CA PRO A 353 -12.52 -10.65 -11.34
C PRO A 353 -12.69 -9.19 -11.78
N SER A 354 -13.01 -9.00 -13.05
CA SER A 354 -13.38 -7.69 -13.61
C SER A 354 -14.79 -7.77 -14.15
N TYR A 355 -15.45 -6.61 -14.23
CA TYR A 355 -16.83 -6.51 -14.66
C TYR A 355 -16.98 -5.44 -15.74
N THR A 356 -17.99 -5.58 -16.57
CA THR A 356 -18.44 -4.54 -17.51
C THR A 356 -19.22 -3.45 -16.78
N ALA A 357 -19.51 -2.33 -17.45
CA ALA A 357 -20.35 -1.24 -16.92
C ALA A 357 -21.74 -1.68 -16.41
N THR A 358 -22.26 -2.80 -16.89
CA THR A 358 -23.55 -3.36 -16.48
C THR A 358 -23.42 -4.40 -15.36
N GLY A 359 -22.20 -4.69 -14.91
CA GLY A 359 -21.91 -5.64 -13.84
C GLY A 359 -21.81 -7.10 -14.29
N ALA A 360 -21.78 -7.38 -15.60
CA ALA A 360 -21.51 -8.72 -16.14
C ALA A 360 -20.00 -9.03 -16.10
N ASP A 361 -19.64 -10.31 -16.02
CA ASP A 361 -18.24 -10.76 -15.97
C ASP A 361 -17.44 -10.28 -17.21
N ALA A 362 -16.19 -9.88 -16.98
CA ALA A 362 -15.25 -9.44 -18.00
C ALA A 362 -13.87 -10.10 -17.77
N PRO A 363 -12.99 -10.15 -18.79
CA PRO A 363 -11.62 -10.59 -18.61
C PRO A 363 -10.91 -9.80 -17.50
N SER A 364 -10.24 -10.51 -16.59
CA SER A 364 -9.57 -9.88 -15.45
C SER A 364 -8.42 -8.98 -15.89
N ALA A 365 -8.57 -7.69 -15.67
CA ALA A 365 -7.58 -6.70 -16.05
C ALA A 365 -6.32 -6.75 -15.18
N LYS A 366 -6.49 -6.99 -13.88
CA LYS A 366 -5.36 -7.13 -12.93
C LYS A 366 -4.57 -8.42 -13.20
N ALA A 367 -5.24 -9.50 -13.56
CA ALA A 367 -4.55 -10.75 -13.92
C ALA A 367 -3.75 -10.60 -15.22
N ASP A 368 -4.33 -9.95 -16.23
CA ASP A 368 -3.65 -9.73 -17.52
C ASP A 368 -2.39 -8.86 -17.38
N ALA A 369 -2.49 -7.75 -16.65
CA ALA A 369 -1.35 -6.88 -16.37
C ALA A 369 -0.21 -7.65 -15.68
N ARG A 370 -0.54 -8.40 -14.62
CA ARG A 370 0.45 -9.13 -13.80
C ARG A 370 0.99 -10.39 -14.47
N ASP A 371 0.22 -11.08 -15.32
CA ASP A 371 0.73 -12.20 -16.10
C ASP A 371 1.63 -11.75 -17.24
N THR A 372 1.33 -10.60 -17.86
CA THR A 372 2.13 -10.08 -18.98
C THR A 372 3.46 -9.55 -18.47
N PHE A 373 3.44 -8.65 -17.50
CA PHE A 373 4.63 -7.95 -17.02
C PHE A 373 5.34 -8.66 -15.88
N GLY A 374 4.68 -9.58 -15.14
CA GLY A 374 5.34 -10.42 -14.14
C GLY A 374 6.31 -11.47 -14.73
N LYS A 375 6.50 -11.49 -16.06
CA LYS A 375 7.53 -12.29 -16.76
C LYS A 375 8.83 -11.52 -16.96
N MET A 376 8.79 -10.21 -16.75
CA MET A 376 9.92 -9.27 -16.86
C MET A 376 10.34 -8.86 -15.45
N ASP A 377 11.62 -8.56 -15.27
CA ASP A 377 12.06 -7.89 -14.04
C ASP A 377 11.62 -6.40 -14.05
N HIS A 378 11.79 -5.71 -12.93
CA HIS A 378 11.36 -4.32 -12.80
C HIS A 378 12.15 -3.41 -13.74
N TYR A 379 13.45 -3.66 -13.92
CA TYR A 379 14.30 -2.90 -14.85
C TYR A 379 13.79 -3.01 -16.30
N GLU A 380 13.57 -4.23 -16.80
CA GLU A 380 13.01 -4.52 -18.13
C GLU A 380 11.65 -3.85 -18.31
N THR A 381 10.80 -3.91 -17.28
CA THR A 381 9.48 -3.28 -17.28
C THR A 381 9.58 -1.76 -17.40
N PHE A 382 10.46 -1.12 -16.63
CA PHE A 382 10.68 0.33 -16.74
C PHE A 382 11.39 0.75 -18.02
N ALA A 383 12.25 -0.10 -18.59
CA ALA A 383 12.88 0.14 -19.89
C ALA A 383 11.83 0.13 -21.01
N PHE A 384 10.85 -0.78 -20.94
CA PHE A 384 9.68 -0.78 -21.82
C PHE A 384 8.91 0.55 -21.72
N VAL A 385 8.64 1.04 -20.50
CA VAL A 385 7.95 2.33 -20.29
C VAL A 385 8.79 3.51 -20.80
N MET A 386 10.12 3.48 -20.61
CA MET A 386 11.02 4.49 -21.15
C MET A 386 10.93 4.55 -22.68
N ASN A 387 10.83 3.41 -23.37
CA ASN A 387 10.67 3.39 -24.82
C ASN A 387 9.38 4.09 -25.27
N LEU A 388 8.25 3.82 -24.60
CA LEU A 388 6.98 4.52 -24.86
C LEU A 388 7.11 6.05 -24.66
N LEU A 389 7.88 6.48 -23.67
CA LEU A 389 8.18 7.90 -23.43
C LEU A 389 9.09 8.51 -24.49
N MET A 390 10.09 7.76 -24.98
CA MET A 390 10.99 8.24 -26.03
C MET A 390 10.26 8.41 -27.36
N GLU A 391 9.30 7.53 -27.64
CA GLU A 391 8.42 7.60 -28.82
C GLU A 391 7.34 8.69 -28.71
N GLY A 392 7.22 9.37 -27.56
CA GLY A 392 6.28 10.47 -27.34
C GLY A 392 4.82 10.03 -27.30
N GLN A 393 4.55 8.75 -26.96
CA GLN A 393 3.22 8.17 -26.99
C GLN A 393 2.46 8.30 -25.66
N ILE A 394 3.16 8.62 -24.58
CA ILE A 394 2.56 8.79 -23.26
C ILE A 394 2.10 10.23 -23.05
N GLU A 395 0.88 10.39 -22.56
CA GLU A 395 0.33 11.66 -22.08
C GLU A 395 0.09 11.60 -20.57
N THR A 396 0.53 12.61 -19.84
CA THR A 396 0.34 12.75 -18.39
C THR A 396 -0.58 13.93 -18.04
N TRP A 397 -1.15 13.94 -16.83
CA TRP A 397 -2.09 15.00 -16.42
C TRP A 397 -1.48 16.40 -16.43
N ASP A 398 -0.21 16.56 -16.03
CA ASP A 398 0.52 17.83 -16.13
C ASP A 398 0.58 18.35 -17.57
N GLN A 399 0.85 17.47 -18.54
CA GLN A 399 0.85 17.81 -19.96
C GLN A 399 -0.55 18.15 -20.47
N TRP A 400 -1.57 17.40 -20.06
CA TRP A 400 -2.97 17.67 -20.39
C TRP A 400 -3.40 19.06 -19.90
N HIS A 401 -3.02 19.42 -18.67
CA HIS A 401 -3.29 20.74 -18.09
C HIS A 401 -2.48 21.85 -18.77
N ALA A 402 -1.22 21.59 -19.14
CA ALA A 402 -0.37 22.55 -19.85
C ALA A 402 -0.90 22.92 -21.25
N LYS A 403 -1.71 22.05 -21.87
CA LYS A 403 -2.42 22.33 -23.13
C LYS A 403 -3.62 23.28 -22.96
N GLY A 404 -3.94 23.71 -21.73
CA GLY A 404 -5.07 24.59 -21.44
C GLY A 404 -6.43 23.87 -21.42
N ASN A 405 -6.43 22.54 -21.33
CA ASN A 405 -7.66 21.77 -21.25
C ASN A 405 -8.42 22.03 -19.94
N SER A 406 -9.74 21.84 -19.99
CA SER A 406 -10.64 21.96 -18.86
C SER A 406 -11.65 20.81 -18.86
N TRP A 407 -12.18 20.47 -17.69
CA TRP A 407 -13.19 19.43 -17.55
C TRP A 407 -14.50 19.84 -18.20
N SER A 408 -15.13 18.92 -18.94
CA SER A 408 -16.46 19.07 -19.51
C SER A 408 -17.34 17.90 -19.09
N ALA A 409 -18.67 18.06 -19.17
CA ALA A 409 -19.60 16.95 -18.88
C ALA A 409 -19.31 15.72 -19.76
N THR A 410 -19.06 15.95 -21.05
CA THR A 410 -18.74 14.90 -22.03
C THR A 410 -17.44 14.16 -21.73
N SER A 411 -16.49 14.79 -21.01
CA SER A 411 -15.25 14.12 -20.58
C SER A 411 -15.50 13.03 -19.54
N LEU A 412 -16.65 13.03 -18.87
CA LEU A 412 -17.03 12.12 -17.78
C LEU A 412 -18.14 11.14 -18.19
N GLN A 413 -18.37 10.99 -19.49
CA GLN A 413 -19.49 10.24 -20.06
C GLN A 413 -19.00 9.28 -21.12
N THR A 414 -19.64 8.12 -21.22
CA THR A 414 -19.55 7.22 -22.38
C THR A 414 -20.84 7.27 -23.20
N ALA A 415 -20.87 6.57 -24.33
CA ALA A 415 -22.07 6.50 -25.19
C ALA A 415 -23.32 5.94 -24.47
N ALA A 416 -23.13 5.21 -23.36
CA ALA A 416 -24.22 4.63 -22.57
C ALA A 416 -24.77 5.59 -21.49
N TYR A 417 -24.29 6.83 -21.41
CA TYR A 417 -24.73 7.78 -20.39
C TYR A 417 -26.21 8.13 -20.53
N ASP A 418 -26.98 7.90 -19.46
CA ASP A 418 -28.36 8.33 -19.31
C ASP A 418 -28.55 8.96 -17.91
N PRO A 419 -28.82 10.28 -17.80
CA PRO A 419 -29.04 10.94 -16.52
C PRO A 419 -30.29 10.44 -15.78
N SER A 420 -31.24 9.78 -16.47
CA SER A 420 -32.45 9.22 -15.87
C SER A 420 -32.24 7.86 -15.20
N HIS A 421 -31.15 7.15 -15.51
CA HIS A 421 -30.86 5.82 -14.96
C HIS A 421 -30.65 5.84 -13.43
N ASN A 422 -30.00 6.88 -12.91
CA ASN A 422 -29.86 7.13 -11.47
C ASN A 422 -29.96 8.65 -11.21
N PRO A 423 -31.17 9.21 -11.09
CA PRO A 423 -31.39 10.66 -11.05
C PRO A 423 -30.88 11.34 -9.77
N GLN A 424 -30.59 10.55 -8.72
CA GLN A 424 -29.99 11.04 -7.48
C GLN A 424 -28.48 11.30 -7.56
N LEU A 425 -27.79 10.77 -8.57
CA LEU A 425 -26.37 11.04 -8.76
C LEU A 425 -26.16 12.47 -9.28
N PRO A 426 -25.10 13.18 -8.85
CA PRO A 426 -24.75 14.49 -9.41
C PRO A 426 -24.65 14.44 -10.94
N ALA A 427 -25.06 15.50 -11.63
CA ALA A 427 -24.90 15.56 -13.08
C ALA A 427 -23.41 15.62 -13.45
N SER A 428 -23.02 15.07 -14.60
CA SER A 428 -21.62 15.13 -15.05
C SER A 428 -21.13 16.58 -15.21
N GLY A 429 -22.03 17.52 -15.54
CA GLY A 429 -21.73 18.95 -15.59
C GLY A 429 -21.36 19.54 -14.22
N ASP A 430 -22.02 19.11 -13.14
CA ASP A 430 -21.71 19.56 -11.78
C ASP A 430 -20.35 19.05 -11.33
N ILE A 431 -20.04 17.78 -11.63
CA ILE A 431 -18.76 17.16 -11.33
C ILE A 431 -17.64 17.86 -12.12
N ALA A 432 -17.80 18.04 -13.43
CA ALA A 432 -16.83 18.76 -14.26
C ALA A 432 -16.62 20.20 -13.78
N GLY A 433 -17.71 20.90 -13.41
CA GLY A 433 -17.65 22.23 -12.83
C GLY A 433 -16.86 22.25 -11.52
N ALA A 434 -17.07 21.28 -10.64
CA ALA A 434 -16.33 21.16 -9.38
C ALA A 434 -14.84 20.90 -9.61
N LEU A 435 -14.47 19.98 -10.51
CA LEU A 435 -13.07 19.72 -10.87
C LEU A 435 -12.36 21.00 -11.36
N ASN A 436 -13.03 21.79 -12.20
CA ASN A 436 -12.49 23.07 -12.67
C ASN A 436 -12.40 24.11 -11.55
N ARG A 437 -13.44 24.27 -10.72
CA ARG A 437 -13.45 25.24 -9.62
C ARG A 437 -12.40 24.95 -8.56
N LEU A 438 -12.14 23.68 -8.24
CA LEU A 438 -11.09 23.29 -7.30
C LEU A 438 -9.71 23.80 -7.75
N LYS A 439 -9.40 23.72 -9.05
CA LYS A 439 -8.16 24.27 -9.61
C LYS A 439 -8.19 25.80 -9.71
N LEU A 440 -9.28 26.38 -10.23
CA LEU A 440 -9.39 27.83 -10.47
C LEU A 440 -9.37 28.64 -9.17
N ASN A 441 -9.95 28.09 -8.10
CA ASN A 441 -10.03 28.75 -6.80
C ASN A 441 -8.84 28.41 -5.88
N ASP A 442 -7.75 27.86 -6.43
CA ASP A 442 -6.54 27.45 -5.69
C ASP A 442 -5.46 28.55 -5.61
N ALA A 443 -5.87 29.82 -5.48
CA ALA A 443 -4.96 30.97 -5.54
C ALA A 443 -3.82 30.92 -4.50
N ASP A 444 -4.09 30.33 -3.33
CA ASP A 444 -3.13 30.17 -2.22
C ASP A 444 -2.60 28.72 -2.10
N ALA A 445 -2.80 27.87 -3.11
CA ALA A 445 -2.47 26.43 -3.08
C ALA A 445 -3.17 25.60 -1.97
N LYS A 446 -4.22 26.15 -1.34
CA LYS A 446 -4.95 25.49 -0.23
C LYS A 446 -5.65 24.20 -0.65
N ASN A 447 -6.23 24.15 -1.84
CA ASN A 447 -6.85 22.92 -2.34
C ASN A 447 -5.77 21.90 -2.71
N PHE A 448 -4.68 22.32 -3.34
CA PHE A 448 -3.57 21.39 -3.61
C PHE A 448 -2.96 20.83 -2.33
N GLU A 449 -2.74 21.65 -1.30
CA GLU A 449 -2.27 21.23 0.01
C GLU A 449 -3.26 20.22 0.64
N LEU A 450 -4.55 20.52 0.63
CA LEU A 450 -5.60 19.64 1.13
C LEU A 450 -5.56 18.24 0.47
N PHE A 451 -5.44 18.18 -0.85
CA PHE A 451 -5.37 16.90 -1.58
C PHE A 451 -4.04 16.16 -1.35
N SER A 452 -2.94 16.90 -1.17
CA SER A 452 -1.64 16.34 -0.82
C SER A 452 -1.68 15.68 0.56
N ARG A 453 -2.20 16.38 1.58
CA ARG A 453 -2.42 15.85 2.94
C ARG A 453 -3.39 14.68 2.95
N ALA A 454 -4.44 14.70 2.13
CA ALA A 454 -5.36 13.58 1.95
C ALA A 454 -4.65 12.31 1.45
N SER A 455 -3.73 12.47 0.49
CA SER A 455 -2.92 11.39 -0.04
C SER A 455 -1.94 10.87 1.01
N THR A 456 -1.27 11.76 1.74
CA THR A 456 -0.37 11.40 2.85
C THR A 456 -1.11 10.65 3.96
N GLY A 457 -2.31 11.11 4.34
CA GLY A 457 -3.15 10.47 5.36
C GLY A 457 -3.58 9.05 4.97
N ALA A 458 -3.90 8.84 3.69
CA ALA A 458 -4.20 7.52 3.15
C ALA A 458 -3.00 6.55 3.30
N ILE A 459 -1.80 7.00 2.93
CA ILE A 459 -0.56 6.21 3.05
C ILE A 459 -0.20 5.97 4.53
N ALA A 460 -0.28 7.01 5.36
CA ALA A 460 -0.03 6.90 6.81
C ALA A 460 -0.97 5.86 7.46
N GLY A 461 -2.23 5.83 7.02
CA GLY A 461 -3.18 4.81 7.45
C GLY A 461 -2.73 3.38 7.16
N VAL A 462 -2.11 3.14 6.00
CA VAL A 462 -1.54 1.84 5.63
C VAL A 462 -0.34 1.53 6.53
N THR A 463 0.64 2.43 6.61
CA THR A 463 1.91 2.17 7.31
C THR A 463 1.70 1.97 8.81
N LYS A 464 0.76 2.70 9.42
CA LYS A 464 0.34 2.46 10.81
C LYS A 464 -0.21 1.04 11.02
N VAL A 465 -1.10 0.58 10.15
CA VAL A 465 -1.65 -0.79 10.26
C VAL A 465 -0.55 -1.83 10.09
N LEU A 466 0.42 -1.59 9.20
CA LEU A 466 1.55 -2.52 8.98
C LEU A 466 2.43 -2.68 10.23
N ASN A 467 2.63 -1.61 11.03
CA ASN A 467 3.34 -1.71 12.31
C ASN A 467 2.72 -2.73 13.28
N ASP A 468 1.40 -2.87 13.25
CA ASP A 468 0.66 -3.83 14.07
C ASP A 468 0.46 -5.17 13.37
N TYR A 469 0.38 -5.18 12.04
CA TYR A 469 0.09 -6.34 11.22
C TYR A 469 1.07 -7.48 11.49
N PHE A 470 2.38 -7.21 11.41
CA PHE A 470 3.42 -8.23 11.64
C PHE A 470 3.67 -8.58 13.11
N LYS A 471 3.07 -7.84 14.05
CA LYS A 471 3.15 -8.11 15.49
C LYS A 471 1.97 -8.92 16.02
N ASN A 472 0.79 -8.68 15.46
CA ASN A 472 -0.45 -9.24 15.97
C ASN A 472 -1.09 -10.19 14.94
N PRO A 473 -1.22 -11.50 15.25
CA PRO A 473 -1.83 -12.46 14.35
C PRO A 473 -3.28 -12.11 13.98
N LYS A 474 -3.99 -11.35 14.83
CA LYS A 474 -5.37 -10.92 14.62
C LYS A 474 -5.50 -9.68 13.73
N THR A 475 -4.43 -8.91 13.56
CA THR A 475 -4.44 -7.75 12.65
C THR A 475 -4.44 -8.25 11.22
N GLN A 476 -5.33 -7.69 10.40
CA GLN A 476 -5.48 -8.06 9.00
C GLN A 476 -4.87 -6.97 8.09
N PHE A 477 -4.50 -7.35 6.87
CA PHE A 477 -3.81 -6.46 5.92
C PHE A 477 -4.73 -5.39 5.27
N PRO A 478 -4.38 -4.10 5.24
CA PRO A 478 -5.30 -3.02 4.83
C PRO A 478 -5.52 -2.91 3.30
N TYR A 479 -5.92 -3.98 2.60
CA TYR A 479 -6.17 -3.98 1.15
C TYR A 479 -7.01 -2.80 0.65
N PRO A 480 -8.13 -2.46 1.30
CA PRO A 480 -8.99 -1.40 0.79
C PRO A 480 -8.34 -0.01 0.95
N SER A 481 -7.49 0.18 1.98
CA SER A 481 -6.72 1.42 2.14
C SER A 481 -5.69 1.60 1.03
N MET A 482 -5.11 0.51 0.53
CA MET A 482 -4.15 0.53 -0.58
C MET A 482 -4.82 1.02 -1.87
N GLY A 483 -5.97 0.43 -2.24
CA GLY A 483 -6.73 0.88 -3.41
C GLY A 483 -7.16 2.34 -3.29
N GLY A 484 -7.72 2.72 -2.14
CA GLY A 484 -8.16 4.10 -1.91
C GLY A 484 -7.03 5.12 -1.92
N SER A 485 -5.80 4.74 -1.56
CA SER A 485 -4.63 5.64 -1.63
C SER A 485 -4.33 6.04 -3.08
N GLY A 486 -4.44 5.09 -4.01
CA GLY A 486 -4.32 5.34 -5.45
C GLY A 486 -5.37 6.33 -5.97
N ASP A 487 -6.63 6.18 -5.55
CA ASP A 487 -7.71 7.11 -5.92
C ASP A 487 -7.44 8.54 -5.43
N ARG A 488 -6.90 8.70 -4.21
CA ARG A 488 -6.53 10.02 -3.65
C ARG A 488 -5.39 10.68 -4.43
N MET A 489 -4.37 9.90 -4.82
CA MET A 489 -3.28 10.40 -5.66
C MET A 489 -3.78 10.77 -7.07
N SER A 490 -4.58 9.89 -7.67
CA SER A 490 -5.14 10.06 -9.02
C SER A 490 -5.95 11.36 -9.14
N ILE A 491 -6.84 11.63 -8.20
CA ILE A 491 -7.67 12.83 -8.27
C ILE A 491 -6.85 14.11 -8.05
N CYS A 492 -5.77 14.07 -7.27
CA CYS A 492 -4.84 15.20 -7.14
C CYS A 492 -4.20 15.54 -8.51
N TRP A 493 -3.70 14.52 -9.22
CA TRP A 493 -3.18 14.69 -10.57
C TRP A 493 -4.24 15.24 -11.53
N ALA A 494 -5.44 14.66 -11.52
CA ALA A 494 -6.50 15.04 -12.44
C ALA A 494 -6.98 16.49 -12.24
N VAL A 495 -7.04 16.97 -11.00
CA VAL A 495 -7.46 18.34 -10.69
C VAL A 495 -6.33 19.33 -10.97
N PHE A 496 -5.12 19.07 -10.49
CA PHE A 496 -4.05 20.08 -10.45
C PHE A 496 -2.98 19.90 -11.53
N GLY A 497 -2.84 18.71 -12.11
CA GLY A 497 -1.72 18.37 -12.98
C GLY A 497 -0.40 18.34 -12.23
N LYS A 498 -0.42 17.97 -10.93
CA LYS A 498 0.74 17.97 -10.04
C LYS A 498 0.77 16.70 -9.20
N ALA A 499 1.97 16.24 -8.87
CA ALA A 499 2.17 15.19 -7.89
C ALA A 499 1.68 15.68 -6.52
N PRO A 500 0.95 14.87 -5.73
CA PRO A 500 0.67 15.21 -4.35
C PRO A 500 1.98 15.37 -3.56
N ASP A 501 2.09 16.45 -2.79
CA ASP A 501 3.25 16.68 -1.93
C ASP A 501 3.12 15.91 -0.62
N ILE A 502 3.61 14.68 -0.62
CA ILE A 502 3.56 13.79 0.55
C ILE A 502 4.58 14.16 1.64
N SER A 503 5.45 15.15 1.40
CA SER A 503 6.37 15.68 2.42
C SER A 503 5.67 16.60 3.42
N LEU A 504 4.44 17.04 3.14
CA LEU A 504 3.68 17.93 4.02
C LEU A 504 3.20 17.26 5.31
N GLY A 505 3.12 15.93 5.36
CA GLY A 505 2.51 15.20 6.48
C GLY A 505 0.98 15.33 6.53
N ILE A 506 0.36 14.76 7.57
CA ILE A 506 -1.12 14.75 7.74
C ILE A 506 -1.68 16.01 8.41
N THR A 507 -0.83 16.75 9.13
CA THR A 507 -1.16 17.98 9.88
C THR A 507 -0.19 19.10 9.49
N SER A 508 -0.67 20.35 9.49
CA SER A 508 0.24 21.49 9.39
C SER A 508 1.14 21.55 10.63
N PRO A 509 2.40 22.01 10.51
CA PRO A 509 3.29 22.19 11.67
C PRO A 509 2.73 23.09 12.78
N HIS A 510 1.72 23.90 12.47
CA HIS A 510 1.05 24.80 13.43
C HIS A 510 -0.27 24.25 13.98
N ASP A 511 -0.76 23.13 13.44
CA ASP A 511 -2.00 22.52 13.92
C ASP A 511 -1.75 21.85 15.27
N LYS A 512 -2.72 21.96 16.17
CA LYS A 512 -2.71 21.15 17.39
C LYS A 512 -2.89 19.68 17.00
N PRO A 513 -2.13 18.75 17.60
CA PRO A 513 -2.37 17.33 17.41
C PRO A 513 -3.83 16.97 17.69
N ILE A 514 -4.35 15.99 16.96
CA ILE A 514 -5.67 15.42 17.22
C ILE A 514 -5.71 14.89 18.67
N ASP A 515 -6.56 15.48 19.52
CA ASP A 515 -6.80 15.02 20.89
C ASP A 515 -8.17 14.35 21.01
N ARG A 516 -8.15 13.04 20.77
CA ARG A 516 -9.33 12.16 20.79
C ARG A 516 -9.91 11.96 22.19
N THR A 517 -9.22 12.43 23.23
CA THR A 517 -9.75 12.45 24.59
C THR A 517 -10.60 13.68 24.85
N GLN A 518 -10.44 14.75 24.06
CA GLN A 518 -11.18 15.99 24.23
C GLN A 518 -12.28 16.20 23.21
N HIS A 519 -12.19 15.57 22.03
CA HIS A 519 -13.09 15.85 20.91
C HIS A 519 -13.65 14.60 20.21
N LEU A 520 -14.91 14.71 19.76
CA LEU A 520 -15.56 13.83 18.80
C LEU A 520 -15.32 14.36 17.38
N TYR A 521 -14.17 14.01 16.83
CA TYR A 521 -13.84 14.33 15.45
C TYR A 521 -14.83 13.66 14.48
N HIS A 522 -15.31 14.41 13.49
CA HIS A 522 -16.22 13.90 12.46
C HIS A 522 -15.50 13.82 11.12
N ALA A 523 -16.06 13.04 10.20
CA ALA A 523 -15.44 12.80 8.90
C ALA A 523 -16.23 13.38 7.72
N CYS A 524 -17.37 14.01 7.97
CA CYS A 524 -18.34 14.29 6.93
C CYS A 524 -18.81 15.74 6.99
N GLN A 525 -18.93 16.35 5.81
CA GLN A 525 -19.39 17.74 5.67
C GLN A 525 -20.64 18.00 6.51
N GLY A 526 -20.53 18.93 7.47
CA GLY A 526 -21.63 19.39 8.31
C GLY A 526 -22.17 18.42 9.36
N MET A 527 -21.47 17.32 9.69
CA MET A 527 -21.96 16.29 10.64
C MET A 527 -21.10 16.16 11.91
N SER A 528 -20.76 17.29 12.54
CA SER A 528 -20.09 17.31 13.84
C SER A 528 -21.05 16.99 14.98
N LEU A 529 -20.77 15.94 15.75
CA LEU A 529 -21.46 15.60 17.00
C LEU A 529 -20.77 16.20 18.24
N ASP A 530 -19.72 17.00 18.03
CA ASP A 530 -19.00 17.71 19.07
C ASP A 530 -19.51 19.15 19.19
N ASP A 531 -20.04 19.51 20.35
CA ASP A 531 -20.63 20.83 20.58
C ASP A 531 -19.57 21.97 20.66
N VAL A 532 -18.28 21.61 20.81
CA VAL A 532 -17.14 22.53 20.89
C VAL A 532 -16.52 22.74 19.50
N LEU A 533 -16.42 21.69 18.70
CA LEU A 533 -16.00 21.79 17.29
C LEU A 533 -17.19 22.21 16.41
N LYS A 534 -17.53 23.50 16.48
CA LYS A 534 -18.48 24.13 15.57
C LYS A 534 -17.80 24.42 14.23
N ASP A 535 -17.77 23.43 13.37
CA ASP A 535 -17.23 23.59 12.03
C ASP A 535 -18.22 24.27 11.10
N ASN A 536 -17.68 24.94 10.08
CA ASN A 536 -18.48 25.46 8.99
C ASN A 536 -19.20 24.27 8.30
N PRO A 537 -20.55 24.27 8.20
CA PRO A 537 -21.28 23.16 7.57
C PRO A 537 -20.90 22.94 6.10
N GLU A 538 -20.29 23.93 5.45
CA GLU A 538 -19.78 23.84 4.08
C GLU A 538 -18.41 23.15 3.97
N THR A 539 -17.69 22.97 5.09
CA THR A 539 -16.37 22.34 5.10
C THR A 539 -16.44 20.84 5.45
N CYS A 540 -15.61 20.05 4.77
CA CYS A 540 -15.36 18.66 5.18
C CYS A 540 -14.49 18.63 6.46
N ALA A 541 -14.35 17.45 7.05
CA ALA A 541 -13.53 17.22 8.24
C ALA A 541 -12.07 17.73 8.11
N THR A 542 -11.40 17.91 9.24
CA THR A 542 -9.96 18.24 9.23
C THR A 542 -9.14 17.15 8.53
N THR A 543 -8.11 17.55 7.79
CA THR A 543 -7.32 16.67 6.91
C THR A 543 -6.64 15.54 7.65
N ALA A 544 -6.31 15.76 8.92
CA ALA A 544 -5.69 14.77 9.78
C ALA A 544 -6.61 13.57 10.10
N ILE A 545 -7.91 13.67 9.77
CA ILE A 545 -8.91 12.58 9.87
C ILE A 545 -9.13 11.91 8.51
N TYR A 546 -8.53 12.41 7.42
CA TYR A 546 -8.73 11.80 6.11
C TYR A 546 -8.04 10.44 6.07
N HIS A 547 -8.86 9.40 5.93
CA HIS A 547 -8.40 8.03 5.86
C HIS A 547 -9.17 7.29 4.76
N THR A 548 -8.53 6.27 4.18
CA THR A 548 -9.11 5.55 3.06
C THR A 548 -9.91 4.35 3.50
N CYS A 549 -9.64 3.66 4.62
CA CYS A 549 -10.37 2.43 4.95
C CYS A 549 -10.34 1.94 6.42
N LYS A 550 -10.90 0.74 6.65
CA LYS A 550 -10.96 0.00 7.90
C LYS A 550 -9.55 -0.36 8.39
N GLY A 551 -9.27 -0.07 9.67
CA GLY A 551 -7.97 -0.32 10.31
C GLY A 551 -7.12 0.94 10.47
N SER A 552 -7.30 1.95 9.62
CA SER A 552 -6.65 3.27 9.75
C SER A 552 -7.54 4.34 10.41
N ASN A 553 -8.79 3.98 10.75
CA ASN A 553 -9.68 4.82 11.52
C ASN A 553 -9.42 4.61 13.01
N ASP A 554 -8.98 5.67 13.67
CA ASP A 554 -8.55 5.67 15.06
C ASP A 554 -9.68 6.04 16.04
N CYS A 555 -10.91 6.35 15.55
CA CYS A 555 -11.87 7.03 16.42
C CYS A 555 -13.37 6.83 16.20
N LYS A 556 -14.11 7.38 17.17
CA LYS A 556 -15.57 7.51 17.24
C LYS A 556 -15.99 8.62 16.32
N THR A 557 -17.15 8.50 15.70
CA THR A 557 -17.72 9.51 14.77
C THR A 557 -16.87 9.81 13.52
N GLU A 558 -15.61 9.33 13.48
CA GLU A 558 -14.74 9.27 12.31
C GLU A 558 -15.20 8.12 11.40
N GLY A 559 -15.35 8.36 10.09
CA GLY A 559 -15.61 7.33 9.10
C GLY A 559 -16.94 7.43 8.39
N GLY A 560 -16.94 7.00 7.13
CA GLY A 560 -18.11 6.96 6.29
C GLY A 560 -17.80 6.49 4.88
N CYS A 561 -18.17 5.26 4.55
CA CYS A 561 -18.08 4.71 3.19
C CYS A 561 -19.45 4.32 2.66
N GLY A 562 -19.51 4.22 1.33
CA GLY A 562 -20.29 3.24 0.56
C GLY A 562 -20.40 1.85 1.14
N PHE A 563 -19.34 1.38 1.81
CA PHE A 563 -19.28 0.05 2.41
C PHE A 563 -19.74 0.04 3.85
N VAL A 564 -20.88 -0.60 4.06
CA VAL A 564 -21.45 -0.87 5.37
C VAL A 564 -20.62 -1.90 6.15
N GLN A 565 -20.30 -1.58 7.39
CA GLN A 565 -19.56 -2.46 8.30
C GLN A 565 -20.49 -2.91 9.42
N LYS A 566 -20.44 -4.18 9.83
CA LYS A 566 -21.23 -4.64 10.98
C LYS A 566 -20.75 -3.95 12.26
N THR A 567 -21.68 -3.75 13.17
CA THR A 567 -21.45 -3.12 14.49
C THR A 567 -20.61 -3.95 15.45
N THR A 568 -20.27 -5.18 15.06
CA THR A 568 -19.39 -6.10 15.79
C THR A 568 -18.50 -6.88 14.83
N GLY A 569 -17.44 -7.53 15.35
CA GLY A 569 -16.60 -8.43 14.57
C GLY A 569 -15.56 -7.74 13.68
N GLY A 570 -14.87 -6.72 14.21
CA GLY A 570 -13.81 -5.99 13.50
C GLY A 570 -12.88 -6.86 12.64
N GLY A 571 -12.97 -6.71 11.31
CA GLY A 571 -12.10 -7.27 10.27
C GLY A 571 -12.37 -6.63 8.88
N LEU A 572 -11.37 -6.40 8.03
CA LEU A 572 -11.34 -5.50 6.85
C LEU A 572 -12.57 -5.46 5.93
N CYS A 573 -12.75 -4.28 5.30
CA CYS A 573 -13.67 -4.04 4.17
C CYS A 573 -13.47 -5.20 3.12
N GLY A 574 -14.49 -6.02 2.86
CA GLY A 574 -14.48 -7.08 1.83
C GLY A 574 -14.10 -8.52 2.27
N GLY A 575 -13.61 -8.75 3.49
CA GLY A 575 -13.30 -10.10 3.96
C GLY A 575 -14.56 -10.96 4.18
N LYS A 576 -14.45 -12.29 4.01
CA LYS A 576 -15.43 -13.21 4.63
C LYS A 576 -15.41 -12.89 6.13
N ALA A 577 -16.52 -12.43 6.70
CA ALA A 577 -16.64 -12.24 8.13
C ALA A 577 -16.20 -13.56 8.79
N THR A 578 -15.06 -13.53 9.48
CA THR A 578 -14.56 -14.74 10.14
C THR A 578 -15.61 -15.17 11.15
N ALA A 579 -15.97 -16.45 11.08
CA ALA A 579 -17.05 -17.09 11.82
C ALA A 579 -16.76 -17.23 13.33
N PHE A 580 -16.28 -16.18 13.99
CA PHE A 580 -15.88 -16.21 15.40
C PHE A 580 -17.01 -16.08 16.41
N TYR A 581 -18.27 -15.87 15.98
CA TYR A 581 -19.40 -15.62 16.89
C TYR A 581 -20.52 -16.67 16.84
N LYS A 582 -20.23 -17.91 16.40
CA LYS A 582 -21.25 -18.98 16.42
C LYS A 582 -21.62 -19.53 17.81
N THR A 583 -21.05 -19.07 18.92
CA THR A 583 -21.25 -19.76 20.22
C THR A 583 -21.32 -18.84 21.45
N GLN A 584 -22.29 -17.93 21.53
CA GLN A 584 -22.80 -17.46 22.83
C GLN A 584 -24.34 -17.55 22.91
N PRO A 585 -24.91 -18.27 23.90
CA PRO A 585 -26.36 -18.31 24.09
C PRO A 585 -26.88 -16.92 24.46
N GLY A 586 -27.90 -16.43 23.74
CA GLY A 586 -28.59 -15.16 24.03
C GLY A 586 -28.21 -13.97 23.14
N TRP A 587 -27.30 -14.14 22.18
CA TRP A 587 -27.01 -13.13 21.15
C TRP A 587 -27.77 -13.43 19.84
N PRO A 588 -28.30 -12.42 19.13
CA PRO A 588 -28.91 -12.63 17.82
C PRO A 588 -27.88 -13.27 16.88
N ALA A 589 -28.35 -14.12 15.95
CA ALA A 589 -27.49 -14.77 14.98
C ALA A 589 -26.59 -13.73 14.28
N ALA A 590 -25.31 -14.05 14.05
CA ALA A 590 -24.32 -13.15 13.45
C ALA A 590 -24.72 -12.56 12.06
N ASN A 591 -25.78 -13.12 11.45
CA ASN A 591 -26.36 -12.70 10.18
C ASN A 591 -27.42 -11.59 10.33
N ALA A 592 -27.86 -11.26 11.55
CA ALA A 592 -28.89 -10.26 11.84
C ALA A 592 -28.36 -8.98 12.51
N LEU A 593 -27.03 -8.79 12.52
CA LEU A 593 -26.43 -7.63 13.19
C LEU A 593 -26.48 -6.39 12.28
N PRO A 594 -26.95 -5.24 12.79
CA PRO A 594 -27.00 -4.00 12.04
C PRO A 594 -25.59 -3.49 11.71
N PHE A 595 -25.52 -2.72 10.62
CA PHE A 595 -24.33 -2.03 10.16
C PHE A 595 -24.07 -0.73 10.95
N SER A 596 -22.87 -0.17 10.85
CA SER A 596 -22.50 1.10 11.48
C SER A 596 -22.74 2.25 10.49
N PRO A 597 -23.50 3.29 10.90
CA PRO A 597 -23.71 4.46 10.07
C PRO A 597 -22.42 5.29 9.94
N PRO A 598 -22.16 5.88 8.76
CA PRO A 598 -21.19 6.97 8.64
C PRO A 598 -21.46 8.09 9.63
N ALA A 599 -20.41 8.75 10.11
CA ALA A 599 -20.46 9.83 11.12
C ALA A 599 -21.02 9.45 12.50
N ASP A 600 -21.53 8.23 12.68
CA ASP A 600 -22.14 7.75 13.94
C ASP A 600 -21.72 6.29 14.26
N ASN A 601 -20.41 6.06 14.41
CA ASN A 601 -19.86 4.72 14.66
C ASN A 601 -19.13 4.61 16.00
N ALA A 602 -19.14 3.40 16.57
CA ALA A 602 -18.69 3.09 17.92
C ALA A 602 -17.16 2.86 18.10
N CYS A 603 -16.32 3.30 17.14
CA CYS A 603 -14.83 3.22 17.16
C CYS A 603 -14.18 1.87 16.77
N LYS A 604 -12.85 1.88 16.58
CA LYS A 604 -11.93 0.73 16.39
C LYS A 604 -12.26 -0.16 15.19
N ALA A 605 -11.94 0.31 13.99
CA ALA A 605 -12.21 -0.41 12.74
C ALA A 605 -13.70 -0.68 12.46
N LEU A 606 -14.64 -0.15 13.27
CA LEU A 606 -16.09 -0.29 13.07
C LEU A 606 -16.72 0.93 12.36
N GLY A 607 -15.90 1.91 11.95
CA GLY A 607 -16.32 3.04 11.11
C GLY A 607 -16.03 2.79 9.62
N GLY A 608 -16.91 3.28 8.74
CA GLY A 608 -16.79 3.11 7.29
C GLY A 608 -15.52 3.75 6.69
N CYS A 609 -15.07 3.13 5.60
CA CYS A 609 -13.98 3.51 4.69
C CYS A 609 -14.18 4.89 3.92
N ALA A 610 -13.14 5.56 3.40
CA ALA A 610 -13.13 6.73 2.49
C ALA A 610 -13.70 8.11 2.93
N VAL A 611 -12.85 8.95 3.52
CA VAL A 611 -13.15 10.34 3.91
C VAL A 611 -12.37 11.32 3.02
N PRO A 612 -13.00 12.37 2.46
CA PRO A 612 -14.43 12.71 2.53
C PRO A 612 -15.32 11.79 1.67
N ILE A 613 -16.62 11.72 2.00
CA ILE A 613 -17.62 10.92 1.28
C ILE A 613 -17.93 11.55 -0.09
N SER A 614 -17.69 10.83 -1.18
CA SER A 614 -18.08 11.26 -2.53
C SER A 614 -19.59 11.53 -2.59
N ALA A 615 -19.97 12.59 -3.30
CA ALA A 615 -21.37 12.90 -3.61
C ALA A 615 -22.01 11.85 -4.53
N SER A 616 -21.20 11.04 -5.21
CA SER A 616 -21.67 9.94 -6.06
C SER A 616 -21.70 8.60 -5.33
N GLN A 617 -21.34 8.53 -4.04
CA GLN A 617 -21.25 7.26 -3.33
C GLN A 617 -22.63 6.67 -3.00
N MET A 618 -22.93 5.49 -3.55
CA MET A 618 -24.14 4.73 -3.28
C MET A 618 -23.86 3.46 -2.46
N TYR A 619 -24.87 2.98 -1.71
CA TYR A 619 -24.82 1.68 -1.03
C TYR A 619 -24.98 0.51 -2.02
N PRO A 620 -24.09 -0.50 -1.98
CA PRO A 620 -24.24 -1.70 -2.79
C PRO A 620 -25.37 -2.59 -2.26
N ALA A 621 -25.62 -3.70 -2.96
CA ALA A 621 -26.47 -4.75 -2.42
C ALA A 621 -25.82 -5.40 -1.19
N VAL A 622 -26.61 -5.68 -0.15
CA VAL A 622 -26.17 -6.52 0.99
C VAL A 622 -26.11 -7.99 0.58
N LYS A 623 -25.37 -8.81 1.33
CA LYS A 623 -25.30 -10.26 1.07
C LYS A 623 -26.61 -10.95 1.42
N ASP A 624 -26.85 -12.11 0.81
CA ASP A 624 -28.02 -12.94 1.10
C ASP A 624 -28.13 -13.22 2.61
N GLY A 625 -29.28 -12.90 3.19
CA GLY A 625 -29.57 -13.06 4.61
C GLY A 625 -29.11 -11.91 5.51
N GLU A 626 -28.54 -10.83 4.96
CA GLU A 626 -28.31 -9.56 5.66
C GLU A 626 -29.45 -8.57 5.39
N GLU A 627 -29.71 -7.67 6.34
CA GLU A 627 -30.76 -6.65 6.26
C GLU A 627 -30.16 -5.25 6.14
N TYR A 628 -30.83 -4.36 5.41
CA TYR A 628 -30.42 -2.96 5.25
C TYR A 628 -30.73 -2.13 6.51
N ARG A 629 -30.01 -2.39 7.61
CA ARG A 629 -30.23 -1.75 8.92
C ARG A 629 -28.93 -1.25 9.53
N MET A 630 -28.96 -0.07 10.14
CA MET A 630 -27.82 0.56 10.81
C MET A 630 -28.09 0.82 12.29
N GLN A 631 -27.10 0.59 13.15
CA GLN A 631 -27.19 0.87 14.58
C GLN A 631 -26.79 2.31 14.86
N LEU A 632 -27.72 3.07 15.41
CA LEU A 632 -27.47 4.44 15.84
C LEU A 632 -26.82 4.44 17.22
N TYR A 633 -25.82 5.31 17.41
CA TYR A 633 -25.12 5.51 18.67
C TYR A 633 -25.23 6.95 19.15
N ASP A 634 -25.23 7.11 20.47
CA ASP A 634 -24.98 8.40 21.10
C ASP A 634 -23.75 8.28 21.98
N PHE A 635 -22.98 9.35 22.12
CA PHE A 635 -21.68 9.34 22.78
C PHE A 635 -21.79 10.09 24.10
N GLY A 636 -21.35 9.43 25.18
CA GLY A 636 -21.28 10.06 26.51
C GLY A 636 -20.23 11.17 26.59
N SER A 637 -20.05 11.73 27.79
CA SER A 637 -19.11 12.83 28.01
C SER A 637 -17.63 12.44 27.83
N LYS A 638 -16.79 13.44 27.57
CA LYS A 638 -15.33 13.33 27.62
C LYS A 638 -14.83 12.85 29.00
N PRO A 639 -13.67 12.17 29.09
CA PRO A 639 -12.75 11.85 27.98
C PRO A 639 -13.11 10.56 27.25
N ASP A 640 -13.99 9.75 27.83
CA ASP A 640 -14.21 8.38 27.34
C ASP A 640 -15.13 8.33 26.13
N PHE A 641 -16.02 9.30 25.92
CA PHE A 641 -17.01 9.32 24.82
C PHE A 641 -17.71 7.97 24.62
N LYS A 642 -18.14 7.28 25.68
CA LYS A 642 -18.61 5.89 25.56
C LYS A 642 -19.83 5.81 24.63
N PRO A 643 -19.80 4.97 23.57
CA PRO A 643 -20.94 4.81 22.66
C PRO A 643 -22.09 4.09 23.36
N LYS A 644 -23.31 4.56 23.13
CA LYS A 644 -24.56 4.01 23.66
C LYS A 644 -25.55 3.83 22.50
N SER A 645 -25.81 2.59 22.12
CA SER A 645 -26.82 2.25 21.12
C SER A 645 -28.20 2.77 21.54
N PHE A 646 -29.00 3.29 20.62
CA PHE A 646 -30.33 3.80 20.96
C PHE A 646 -31.44 3.60 19.94
N GLY A 647 -31.10 3.21 18.72
CA GLY A 647 -32.08 3.01 17.66
C GLY A 647 -31.49 2.28 16.48
N ILE A 648 -32.36 1.87 15.57
CA ILE A 648 -32.00 1.29 14.28
C ILE A 648 -32.53 2.21 13.18
N LEU A 649 -31.69 2.48 12.18
CA LEU A 649 -32.02 3.23 10.98
C LEU A 649 -32.03 2.27 9.79
N ASP A 650 -33.15 2.17 9.08
CA ASP A 650 -33.22 1.39 7.85
C ASP A 650 -32.70 2.21 6.64
N TYR A 651 -32.12 1.53 5.66
CA TYR A 651 -31.66 2.11 4.39
C TYR A 651 -31.96 1.16 3.22
N GLU A 652 -31.59 1.51 1.99
CA GLU A 652 -31.82 0.65 0.82
C GLU A 652 -30.61 0.61 -0.12
N LYS A 653 -30.58 -0.42 -0.98
CA LYS A 653 -29.62 -0.51 -2.09
C LYS A 653 -29.75 0.74 -2.96
N GLY A 654 -28.61 1.34 -3.29
CA GLY A 654 -28.55 2.49 -4.16
C GLY A 654 -28.77 3.83 -3.47
N GLU A 655 -29.21 3.87 -2.19
CA GLU A 655 -29.25 5.14 -1.46
C GLU A 655 -27.86 5.79 -1.40
N LEU A 656 -27.82 7.13 -1.48
CA LEU A 656 -26.60 7.89 -1.30
C LEU A 656 -26.10 7.75 0.14
N VAL A 657 -24.82 7.44 0.29
CA VAL A 657 -24.22 7.21 1.62
C VAL A 657 -24.25 8.43 2.50
N TYR A 658 -24.03 9.60 1.92
CA TYR A 658 -24.15 10.85 2.67
C TYR A 658 -25.57 11.11 3.17
N ASP A 659 -26.58 10.65 2.45
CA ASP A 659 -27.97 10.87 2.81
C ASP A 659 -28.36 10.02 4.01
N VAL A 660 -27.90 8.77 4.06
CA VAL A 660 -28.07 7.90 5.23
C VAL A 660 -27.23 8.38 6.41
N ALA A 661 -26.01 8.86 6.17
CA ALA A 661 -25.18 9.51 7.19
C ALA A 661 -25.92 10.70 7.83
N TRP A 662 -26.55 11.53 7.00
CA TRP A 662 -27.31 12.68 7.45
C TRP A 662 -28.54 12.26 8.26
N LYS A 663 -29.27 11.22 7.82
CA LYS A 663 -30.38 10.63 8.59
C LYS A 663 -29.91 10.16 9.98
N ALA A 664 -28.75 9.51 10.07
CA ALA A 664 -28.17 9.08 11.34
C ALA A 664 -27.78 10.26 12.24
N TYR A 665 -27.03 11.23 11.70
CA TYR A 665 -26.65 12.46 12.40
C TYR A 665 -27.87 13.19 13.00
N ARG A 666 -28.92 13.35 12.19
CA ARG A 666 -30.18 13.94 12.63
C ARG A 666 -30.81 13.21 13.82
N ALA A 667 -30.87 11.87 13.75
CA ALA A 667 -31.44 11.07 14.81
C ALA A 667 -30.69 11.24 16.15
N VAL A 668 -29.36 11.42 16.10
CA VAL A 668 -28.56 11.72 17.31
C VAL A 668 -28.91 13.10 17.87
N LEU A 669 -29.00 14.14 17.03
CA LEU A 669 -29.38 15.48 17.47
C LEU A 669 -30.79 15.52 18.07
N GLU A 670 -31.75 14.88 17.40
CA GLU A 670 -33.14 14.77 17.86
C GLU A 670 -33.18 14.07 19.23
N LYS A 671 -32.43 12.99 19.42
CA LYS A 671 -32.29 12.32 20.71
C LYS A 671 -31.69 13.22 21.80
N ARG A 672 -30.72 14.07 21.45
CA ARG A 672 -30.11 15.03 22.38
C ARG A 672 -31.00 16.25 22.66
N GLY A 673 -32.15 16.38 21.98
CA GLY A 673 -32.99 17.57 22.06
C GLY A 673 -32.35 18.82 21.44
N LEU A 674 -31.42 18.61 20.50
CA LEU A 674 -30.71 19.69 19.80
C LEU A 674 -31.39 20.03 18.47
N PRO A 675 -31.31 21.30 18.02
CA PRO A 675 -31.87 21.69 16.73
C PRO A 675 -31.13 20.99 15.58
N VAL A 676 -31.90 20.47 14.62
CA VAL A 676 -31.37 19.87 13.40
C VAL A 676 -31.09 20.96 12.37
N PRO A 677 -29.84 21.12 11.89
CA PRO A 677 -29.52 22.08 10.83
C PRO A 677 -30.06 21.62 9.46
N GLU A 678 -30.05 22.53 8.48
CA GLU A 678 -30.29 22.17 7.08
C GLU A 678 -29.15 21.30 6.54
N LYS A 679 -29.48 20.32 5.70
CA LYS A 679 -28.49 19.47 5.04
C LYS A 679 -27.67 20.30 4.07
N PRO A 680 -26.33 20.37 4.20
CA PRO A 680 -25.52 21.16 3.29
C PRO A 680 -25.50 20.53 1.89
N LYS A 681 -25.33 21.39 0.88
CA LYS A 681 -25.13 20.94 -0.50
C LYS A 681 -23.75 20.27 -0.64
N PRO A 682 -23.56 19.33 -1.57
CA PRO A 682 -22.24 18.75 -1.80
C PRO A 682 -21.21 19.82 -2.10
N SER A 683 -20.11 19.83 -1.35
CA SER A 683 -18.95 20.66 -1.66
C SER A 683 -18.27 20.23 -2.96
N ASP A 684 -17.50 21.13 -3.58
CA ASP A 684 -16.72 20.81 -4.79
C ASP A 684 -15.80 19.61 -4.58
N LEU A 685 -15.22 19.50 -3.39
CA LEU A 685 -14.41 18.35 -2.98
C LEU A 685 -15.18 17.03 -3.11
N ARG A 686 -16.39 16.97 -2.56
CA ARG A 686 -17.23 15.76 -2.59
C ARG A 686 -17.76 15.46 -3.99
N LEU A 687 -18.02 16.48 -4.79
CA LEU A 687 -18.41 16.31 -6.20
C LEU A 687 -17.26 15.72 -7.03
N ALA A 688 -16.03 16.16 -6.80
CA ALA A 688 -14.85 15.73 -7.53
C ALA A 688 -14.40 14.30 -7.18
N PHE A 689 -14.47 13.90 -5.91
CA PHE A 689 -14.01 12.58 -5.50
C PHE A 689 -14.83 11.45 -6.17
N PRO A 690 -14.17 10.42 -6.74
CA PRO A 690 -14.86 9.25 -7.23
C PRO A 690 -15.52 8.47 -6.08
N PRO A 691 -16.64 7.77 -6.34
CA PRO A 691 -17.14 6.78 -5.40
C PRO A 691 -16.13 5.64 -5.24
N SER A 692 -15.93 5.15 -4.02
CA SER A 692 -15.16 3.94 -3.76
C SER A 692 -15.93 2.70 -4.23
N THR A 693 -15.22 1.79 -4.93
CA THR A 693 -15.72 0.53 -5.51
C THR A 693 -15.81 -0.62 -4.53
#